data_AF-F8CGW0-F1
#
_entry.id   AF-F8CGW0-F1
#
_cell.length_a   1.000
_cell.length_b   1.000
_cell.length_c   1.000
_cell.angle_alpha   90.00
_cell.angle_beta   90.00
_cell.angle_gamma   90.00
#
_symmetry.space_group_name_H-M   'P 1'
#
loop_
_entity.id
_entity.type
_entity.pdbx_description
1 polymer ?
#
loop_
_entity_poly.entity_id
_entity_poly.type
_entity_poly.pdbx_seq_one_letter_code
_entity_poly.pdbx_strand_id
1 'polypeptide(L)'
;MKSLVVLLAVLTAGALWRAGQGTRVPEVPPAVTGPVTPHLDEDAPTPDPEEVLPGVKGRERVLVVGHRLRYTFDLDTRTHTEPSAGARESLHTGWSGLLELTYLGQEGDQHLFSAQLVPTRMDVEAGETPLTGDAALQVLQAMFERPLYVGQDVRGRVMAVHFDAAQDATARRLVRRLLAATQFVAEDGSRWSTEESDTRGDFESVYRAGGSANTYVKTKRRYLRATSPLLPRLQGHLDFALFTDGHVRDVTGSDVVERGGGSGLPRIREETRVAMINVGVDYRLSSLRPFHATRATLRAERLTASEARDGLPRTERHTASEAPAGGTGVSLEARDGLPRTERLTASEAVPGGEGASLATRDRELVNGAKLDDLLPTLAKRERRDAARLTALFRVNLAEVDRAVTLLRQGASEEVHSEQILEALASAGTPEAQRALVSVLEGEQIHPKTRAQAARAAGRMDRPSLLLGDALERVLEEATGDAGVRREAALSVGALSKALEVPEPGRSKALVEGLVRRCRAGSLETMACLDAMGRAGAPVGLDFVKSALVHPEADVRGAATKALRSIPGAAVDALLDQVMLDDPSARVRALAVKAISQRVASAHMEALARALRAERSERVRIEVVRLLGHLRTVEPPTMALLRDVAVNDGSAKVRALAASLLGE
;
A
#
# COMPACT_ATOMS: atom_id res chain seq x y z
N MET A 1 -12.07 -15.92 -40.03
CA MET A 1 -11.40 -17.19 -39.67
C MET A 1 -10.12 -17.45 -40.46
N LYS A 2 -10.08 -17.20 -41.78
CA LYS A 2 -8.82 -17.29 -42.55
C LYS A 2 -7.68 -16.40 -42.03
N SER A 3 -7.96 -15.20 -41.51
CA SER A 3 -6.90 -14.27 -41.06
C SER A 3 -6.18 -14.62 -39.74
N LEU A 4 -6.76 -15.44 -38.84
CA LEU A 4 -6.08 -15.79 -37.57
C LEU A 4 -5.17 -17.02 -37.74
N VAL A 5 -5.62 -17.99 -38.54
CA VAL A 5 -4.83 -19.18 -38.93
C VAL A 5 -3.70 -18.80 -39.88
N VAL A 6 -3.91 -17.84 -40.79
CA VAL A 6 -2.85 -17.32 -41.67
C VAL A 6 -1.82 -16.47 -40.89
N LEU A 7 -2.21 -15.76 -39.81
CA LEU A 7 -1.27 -14.98 -39.00
C LEU A 7 -0.31 -15.87 -38.19
N LEU A 8 -0.82 -16.98 -37.63
CA LEU A 8 -0.01 -17.98 -36.93
C LEU A 8 0.89 -18.79 -37.89
N ALA A 9 0.44 -19.04 -39.12
CA ALA A 9 1.24 -19.74 -40.14
C ALA A 9 2.35 -18.89 -40.78
N VAL A 10 2.20 -17.56 -40.83
CA VAL A 10 3.23 -16.64 -41.39
C VAL A 10 4.34 -16.33 -40.39
N LEU A 11 4.06 -16.35 -39.08
CA LEU A 11 5.07 -16.11 -38.04
C LEU A 11 6.01 -17.30 -37.83
N THR A 12 5.57 -18.53 -38.07
CA THR A 12 6.42 -19.73 -37.99
C THR A 12 7.38 -19.85 -39.18
N ALA A 13 6.99 -19.39 -40.37
CA ALA A 13 7.85 -19.42 -41.56
C ALA A 13 8.99 -18.37 -41.53
N GLY A 14 8.80 -17.23 -40.86
CA GLY A 14 9.81 -16.16 -40.78
C GLY A 14 10.96 -16.44 -39.79
N ALA A 15 10.69 -17.19 -38.71
CA ALA A 15 11.68 -17.52 -37.69
C ALA A 15 12.66 -18.64 -38.11
N LEU A 16 12.18 -19.59 -38.92
CA LEU A 16 12.99 -20.72 -39.44
C LEU A 16 14.06 -20.29 -40.45
N TRP A 17 13.95 -19.11 -41.07
CA TRP A 17 14.98 -18.61 -41.99
C TRP A 17 16.18 -17.97 -41.28
N ARG A 18 16.05 -17.55 -40.01
CA ARG A 18 17.11 -16.86 -39.26
C ARG A 18 17.85 -17.71 -38.22
N ALA A 19 17.36 -18.91 -37.90
CA ALA A 19 18.02 -19.84 -36.97
C ALA A 19 18.92 -20.90 -37.65
N GLY A 20 19.12 -20.81 -38.97
CA GLY A 20 19.88 -21.78 -39.77
C GLY A 20 21.42 -21.67 -39.72
N GLN A 21 22.02 -20.93 -38.78
CA GLN A 21 23.48 -20.88 -38.65
C GLN A 21 23.94 -21.28 -37.25
N GLY A 22 24.06 -22.61 -37.10
CA GLY A 22 25.01 -23.38 -36.31
C GLY A 22 25.51 -22.87 -34.96
N THR A 23 25.33 -23.70 -33.92
CA THR A 23 26.45 -24.31 -33.16
C THR A 23 25.91 -25.39 -32.22
N ARG A 24 26.71 -26.44 -32.02
CA ARG A 24 26.39 -27.68 -31.30
C ARG A 24 26.20 -27.45 -29.80
N VAL A 25 25.21 -28.12 -29.21
CA VAL A 25 25.03 -28.27 -27.75
C VAL A 25 25.72 -29.56 -27.28
N PRO A 26 26.47 -29.57 -26.16
CA PRO A 26 26.97 -30.80 -25.55
C PRO A 26 25.95 -31.44 -24.59
N GLU A 27 25.99 -32.76 -24.54
CA GLU A 27 25.09 -33.70 -23.86
C GLU A 27 25.25 -33.70 -22.33
N VAL A 28 24.15 -33.77 -21.57
CA VAL A 28 24.10 -33.93 -20.10
C VAL A 28 23.30 -35.20 -19.76
N PRO A 29 23.77 -36.08 -18.85
CA PRO A 29 23.14 -37.38 -18.59
C PRO A 29 21.94 -37.31 -17.63
N PRO A 30 21.05 -38.33 -17.60
CA PRO A 30 19.77 -38.26 -16.92
C PRO A 30 19.89 -38.43 -15.39
N ALA A 31 19.01 -37.73 -14.66
CA ALA A 31 18.86 -37.79 -13.22
C ALA A 31 18.15 -39.07 -12.76
N VAL A 32 18.63 -39.63 -11.64
CA VAL A 32 18.11 -40.81 -10.95
C VAL A 32 16.79 -40.48 -10.24
N THR A 33 15.75 -41.26 -10.50
CA THR A 33 14.46 -41.23 -9.80
C THR A 33 14.48 -42.21 -8.61
N GLY A 34 14.09 -41.72 -7.43
CA GLY A 34 13.75 -42.54 -6.27
C GLY A 34 12.48 -42.00 -5.60
N PRO A 35 11.53 -42.85 -5.17
CA PRO A 35 10.25 -42.41 -4.62
C PRO A 35 10.40 -42.04 -3.14
N VAL A 36 9.90 -40.86 -2.76
CA VAL A 36 9.70 -40.47 -1.36
C VAL A 36 8.20 -40.52 -1.09
N THR A 37 7.77 -41.46 -0.24
CA THR A 37 6.43 -41.52 0.33
C THR A 37 6.34 -40.59 1.54
N PRO A 38 5.31 -39.73 1.66
CA PRO A 38 5.08 -38.94 2.86
C PRO A 38 4.35 -39.77 3.92
N HIS A 39 4.90 -39.81 5.15
CA HIS A 39 4.21 -40.28 6.34
C HIS A 39 3.25 -39.18 6.83
N LEU A 40 2.00 -39.58 7.10
CA LEU A 40 0.97 -38.76 7.74
C LEU A 40 1.12 -38.92 9.26
N ASP A 41 1.46 -37.84 9.97
CA ASP A 41 1.33 -37.75 11.42
C ASP A 41 -0.14 -37.43 11.76
N GLU A 42 -0.91 -38.46 12.11
CA GLU A 42 -2.20 -38.35 12.81
C GLU A 42 -1.91 -38.16 14.30
N ASP A 43 -1.88 -36.93 14.81
CA ASP A 43 -2.20 -36.57 16.23
C ASP A 43 -1.90 -35.08 16.51
N ALA A 44 -2.49 -34.18 15.73
CA ALA A 44 -2.59 -32.75 16.10
C ALA A 44 -4.02 -32.45 16.58
N PRO A 45 -4.21 -31.75 17.72
CA PRO A 45 -5.55 -31.41 18.19
C PRO A 45 -6.23 -30.47 17.19
N THR A 46 -7.40 -30.87 16.70
CA THR A 46 -8.28 -30.02 15.89
C THR A 46 -8.60 -28.76 16.66
N PRO A 47 -8.29 -27.55 16.15
CA PRO A 47 -8.76 -26.32 16.76
C PRO A 47 -10.28 -26.31 16.74
N ASP A 48 -10.89 -25.92 17.87
CA ASP A 48 -12.34 -25.73 17.96
C ASP A 48 -12.82 -24.83 16.81
N PRO A 49 -14.00 -25.10 16.22
CA PRO A 49 -14.53 -24.28 15.16
C PRO A 49 -14.75 -22.88 15.71
N GLU A 50 -13.88 -21.96 15.29
CA GLU A 50 -14.02 -20.54 15.53
C GLU A 50 -15.44 -20.14 15.14
N GLU A 51 -16.18 -19.59 16.10
CA GLU A 51 -17.55 -19.16 15.89
C GLU A 51 -17.56 -18.15 14.73
N VAL A 52 -17.99 -18.61 13.55
CA VAL A 52 -18.03 -17.80 12.33
C VAL A 52 -19.09 -16.74 12.52
N LEU A 53 -18.68 -15.60 13.07
CA LEU A 53 -19.47 -14.38 13.09
C LEU A 53 -19.82 -14.04 11.63
N PRO A 54 -21.08 -13.69 11.31
CA PRO A 54 -21.46 -13.34 9.95
C PRO A 54 -20.59 -12.18 9.46
N GLY A 55 -19.75 -12.49 8.46
CA GLY A 55 -18.78 -11.57 7.90
C GLY A 55 -19.41 -10.26 7.49
N VAL A 56 -18.70 -9.17 7.80
CA VAL A 56 -19.00 -7.82 7.32
C VAL A 56 -19.15 -7.91 5.80
N LYS A 57 -20.39 -7.76 5.31
CA LYS A 57 -20.71 -7.66 3.88
C LYS A 57 -19.65 -6.79 3.19
N GLY A 58 -19.10 -7.23 2.05
CA GLY A 58 -18.09 -6.52 1.26
C GLY A 58 -18.56 -5.13 0.82
N ARG A 59 -18.49 -4.17 1.76
CA ARG A 59 -19.03 -2.83 1.67
C ARG A 59 -18.15 -1.91 0.83
N GLU A 60 -16.84 -2.15 0.81
CA GLU A 60 -15.88 -1.34 0.06
C GLU A 60 -14.55 -2.10 -0.06
N ARG A 61 -13.87 -1.96 -1.20
CA ARG A 61 -12.52 -2.51 -1.41
C ARG A 61 -11.49 -1.63 -0.71
N VAL A 62 -10.64 -2.22 0.12
CA VAL A 62 -9.54 -1.51 0.76
C VAL A 62 -8.41 -1.30 -0.24
N LEU A 63 -8.21 -0.06 -0.68
CA LEU A 63 -7.24 0.29 -1.72
C LEU A 63 -6.02 1.02 -1.14
N VAL A 64 -4.91 0.28 -0.98
CA VAL A 64 -3.65 0.80 -0.44
C VAL A 64 -2.59 0.90 -1.53
N VAL A 65 -2.03 2.10 -1.75
CA VAL A 65 -1.05 2.30 -2.84
C VAL A 65 0.17 1.42 -2.63
N GLY A 66 0.51 0.62 -3.63
CA GLY A 66 1.57 -0.38 -3.61
C GLY A 66 1.09 -1.78 -3.22
N HIS A 67 -0.15 -1.94 -2.79
CA HIS A 67 -0.74 -3.25 -2.55
C HIS A 67 -0.78 -4.04 -3.85
N ARG A 68 -0.08 -5.18 -3.86
CA ARG A 68 0.06 -6.06 -5.02
C ARG A 68 -0.62 -7.40 -4.75
N LEU A 69 -1.65 -7.65 -5.54
CA LEU A 69 -2.41 -8.90 -5.54
C LEU A 69 -1.84 -9.80 -6.63
N ARG A 70 -1.43 -11.01 -6.27
CA ARG A 70 -0.83 -11.99 -7.18
C ARG A 70 -1.78 -13.16 -7.34
N TYR A 71 -2.14 -13.46 -8.57
CA TYR A 71 -3.11 -14.48 -8.91
C TYR A 71 -2.52 -15.49 -9.86
N THR A 72 -2.72 -16.77 -9.61
CA THR A 72 -2.71 -17.75 -10.69
C THR A 72 -4.08 -17.72 -11.35
N PHE A 73 -4.12 -17.76 -12.67
CA PHE A 73 -5.37 -17.88 -13.42
C PHE A 73 -5.26 -18.99 -14.46
N ASP A 74 -6.41 -19.56 -14.81
CA ASP A 74 -6.63 -20.47 -15.92
C ASP A 74 -7.89 -20.02 -16.66
N LEU A 75 -7.77 -19.82 -17.97
CA LEU A 75 -8.87 -19.43 -18.84
C LEU A 75 -8.93 -20.38 -20.04
N ASP A 76 -9.98 -21.19 -20.07
CA ASP A 76 -10.24 -22.19 -21.10
C ASP A 76 -11.44 -21.74 -21.93
N THR A 77 -11.29 -21.69 -23.25
CA THR A 77 -12.37 -21.30 -24.15
C THR A 77 -12.55 -22.35 -25.23
N ARG A 78 -13.77 -22.88 -25.35
CA ARG A 78 -14.18 -23.79 -26.43
C ARG A 78 -15.19 -23.11 -27.33
N THR A 79 -14.87 -23.00 -28.61
CA THR A 79 -15.77 -22.46 -29.62
C THR A 79 -16.21 -23.57 -30.57
N HIS A 80 -17.51 -23.81 -30.65
CA HIS A 80 -18.12 -24.67 -31.65
C HIS A 80 -18.80 -23.81 -32.71
N THR A 81 -18.44 -24.01 -33.96
CA THR A 81 -19.04 -23.34 -35.11
C THR A 81 -19.76 -24.38 -35.96
N GLU A 82 -21.08 -24.23 -36.08
CA GLU A 82 -21.90 -24.98 -37.02
C GLU A 82 -22.15 -24.09 -38.25
N PRO A 83 -21.45 -24.32 -39.36
CA PRO A 83 -21.66 -23.54 -40.58
C PRO A 83 -23.03 -23.84 -41.21
N SER A 84 -23.51 -22.93 -42.05
CA SER A 84 -24.75 -23.13 -42.82
C SER A 84 -24.61 -24.23 -43.88
N ALA A 85 -23.38 -24.53 -44.30
CA ALA A 85 -22.98 -25.69 -45.10
C ALA A 85 -21.53 -26.07 -44.78
N GLY A 86 -21.22 -27.36 -44.61
CA GLY A 86 -19.88 -27.86 -44.30
C GLY A 86 -19.79 -28.64 -42.98
N ALA A 87 -18.59 -29.09 -42.62
CA ALA A 87 -18.34 -29.82 -41.39
C ALA A 87 -18.33 -28.88 -40.17
N ARG A 88 -18.69 -29.41 -39.00
CA ARG A 88 -18.57 -28.68 -37.72
C ARG A 88 -17.11 -28.39 -37.43
N GLU A 89 -16.83 -27.16 -37.00
CA GLU A 89 -15.48 -26.74 -36.59
C GLU A 89 -15.46 -26.52 -35.08
N SER A 90 -14.46 -27.07 -34.40
CA SER A 90 -14.18 -26.79 -32.99
C SER A 90 -12.80 -26.16 -32.83
N LEU A 91 -12.73 -25.11 -32.03
CA LEU A 91 -11.50 -24.47 -31.62
C LEU A 91 -11.45 -24.47 -30.09
N HIS A 92 -10.37 -24.98 -29.53
CA HIS A 92 -10.06 -24.85 -28.11
C HIS A 92 -8.83 -23.97 -27.94
N THR A 93 -8.94 -23.01 -27.03
CA THR A 93 -7.84 -22.15 -26.60
C THR A 93 -7.82 -22.10 -25.09
N GLY A 94 -6.78 -22.65 -24.48
CA GLY A 94 -6.54 -22.60 -23.04
C GLY A 94 -5.29 -21.79 -22.75
N TRP A 95 -5.29 -20.96 -21.71
CA TRP A 95 -4.07 -20.32 -21.25
C TRP A 95 -4.13 -20.01 -19.76
N SER A 96 -2.97 -20.12 -19.12
CA SER A 96 -2.82 -19.90 -17.70
C SER A 96 -1.53 -19.14 -17.41
N GLY A 97 -1.45 -18.56 -16.23
CA GLY A 97 -0.31 -17.75 -15.84
C GLY A 97 -0.46 -17.07 -14.51
N LEU A 98 0.46 -16.15 -14.25
CA LEU A 98 0.43 -15.23 -13.14
C LEU A 98 -0.11 -13.87 -13.60
N LEU A 99 -1.08 -13.33 -12.87
CA LEU A 99 -1.53 -11.94 -12.96
C LEU A 99 -1.16 -11.23 -11.66
N GLU A 100 -0.34 -10.20 -11.75
CA GLU A 100 -0.06 -9.29 -10.65
C GLU A 100 -0.76 -7.95 -10.88
N LEU A 101 -1.55 -7.49 -9.91
CA LEU A 101 -2.21 -6.19 -9.91
C LEU A 101 -1.67 -5.37 -8.75
N THR A 102 -0.97 -4.27 -9.05
CA THR A 102 -0.43 -3.35 -8.05
C THR A 102 -1.19 -2.03 -8.07
N TYR A 103 -1.85 -1.65 -6.99
CA TYR A 103 -2.59 -0.40 -6.92
C TYR A 103 -1.63 0.81 -6.90
N LEU A 104 -1.85 1.79 -7.77
CA LEU A 104 -0.97 2.95 -7.94
C LEU A 104 -1.51 4.23 -7.29
N GLY A 105 -2.83 4.33 -7.14
CA GLY A 105 -3.52 5.51 -6.66
C GLY A 105 -4.76 5.84 -7.49
N GLN A 106 -5.38 6.96 -7.16
CA GLN A 106 -6.60 7.43 -7.80
C GLN A 106 -6.33 8.62 -8.73
N GLU A 107 -6.93 8.63 -9.90
CA GLU A 107 -7.00 9.75 -10.81
C GLU A 107 -8.45 9.97 -11.26
N GLY A 108 -9.06 11.08 -10.82
CA GLY A 108 -10.50 11.31 -11.02
C GLY A 108 -11.31 10.18 -10.38
N ASP A 109 -12.21 9.57 -11.17
CA ASP A 109 -13.05 8.46 -10.72
C ASP A 109 -12.39 7.09 -10.90
N GLN A 110 -11.14 7.05 -11.38
CA GLN A 110 -10.41 5.81 -11.67
C GLN A 110 -9.38 5.50 -10.58
N HIS A 111 -9.50 4.31 -10.00
CA HIS A 111 -8.44 3.63 -9.26
C HIS A 111 -7.55 2.88 -10.23
N LEU A 112 -6.30 3.33 -10.35
CA LEU A 112 -5.34 2.82 -11.33
C LEU A 112 -4.48 1.73 -10.72
N PHE A 113 -4.34 0.64 -11.46
CA PHE A 113 -3.46 -0.49 -11.15
C PHE A 113 -2.42 -0.64 -12.25
N SER A 114 -1.17 -0.90 -11.89
CA SER A 114 -0.22 -1.52 -12.81
C SER A 114 -0.49 -3.01 -12.83
N ALA A 115 -0.50 -3.60 -14.01
CA ALA A 115 -0.71 -5.02 -14.17
C ALA A 115 0.51 -5.65 -14.85
N GLN A 116 0.91 -6.82 -14.36
CA GLN A 116 1.98 -7.63 -14.93
C GLN A 116 1.45 -9.04 -15.15
N LEU A 117 1.64 -9.56 -16.36
CA LEU A 117 1.11 -10.85 -16.76
C LEU A 117 2.25 -11.76 -17.21
N VAL A 118 2.35 -12.94 -16.62
CA VAL A 118 3.37 -13.93 -16.96
C VAL A 118 2.66 -15.22 -17.37
N PRO A 119 2.44 -15.44 -18.68
CA PRO A 119 1.87 -16.69 -19.16
C PRO A 119 2.79 -17.87 -18.85
N THR A 120 2.22 -18.96 -18.35
CA THR A 120 2.91 -20.22 -18.05
C THR A 120 2.44 -21.38 -18.92
N ARG A 121 1.28 -21.24 -19.59
CA ARG A 121 0.72 -22.24 -20.49
C ARG A 121 -0.09 -21.59 -21.60
N MET A 122 -0.02 -22.18 -22.79
CA MET A 122 -0.88 -21.87 -23.92
C MET A 122 -1.19 -23.16 -24.67
N ASP A 123 -2.47 -23.50 -24.76
CA ASP A 123 -2.98 -24.61 -25.55
C ASP A 123 -3.82 -24.04 -26.69
N VAL A 124 -3.57 -24.52 -27.91
CA VAL A 124 -4.40 -24.22 -29.08
C VAL A 124 -4.65 -25.51 -29.83
N GLU A 125 -5.89 -25.97 -29.82
CA GLU A 125 -6.33 -27.13 -30.57
C GLU A 125 -7.33 -26.68 -31.64
N ALA A 126 -6.89 -26.79 -32.91
CA ALA A 126 -7.70 -26.49 -34.08
C ALA A 126 -7.75 -27.74 -34.98
N GLY A 127 -8.73 -28.62 -34.75
CA GLY A 127 -8.82 -29.89 -35.49
C GLY A 127 -7.70 -30.90 -35.13
N GLU A 128 -7.40 -31.83 -36.03
CA GLU A 128 -6.62 -33.07 -35.77
C GLU A 128 -5.11 -32.89 -35.48
N THR A 129 -4.57 -31.67 -35.45
CA THR A 129 -3.14 -31.45 -35.16
C THR A 129 -2.93 -30.31 -34.14
N PRO A 130 -2.47 -30.62 -32.92
CA PRO A 130 -2.10 -29.61 -31.93
C PRO A 130 -0.88 -28.81 -32.42
N LEU A 131 -0.94 -27.48 -32.30
CA LEU A 131 0.27 -26.67 -32.40
C LEU A 131 1.08 -26.91 -31.12
N THR A 132 2.37 -27.23 -31.25
CA THR A 132 3.27 -27.52 -30.12
C THR A 132 3.26 -26.37 -29.09
N GLY A 133 2.85 -26.67 -27.85
CA GLY A 133 2.56 -25.68 -26.80
C GLY A 133 3.73 -24.75 -26.44
N ASP A 134 4.97 -25.22 -26.55
CA ASP A 134 6.15 -24.44 -26.14
C ASP A 134 6.41 -23.21 -27.04
N ALA A 135 6.23 -23.36 -28.37
CA ALA A 135 6.41 -22.25 -29.30
C ALA A 135 5.28 -21.20 -29.16
N ALA A 136 4.05 -21.66 -28.94
CA ALA A 136 2.91 -20.77 -28.70
C ALA A 136 3.08 -20.00 -27.38
N LEU A 137 3.60 -20.66 -26.33
CA LEU A 137 3.90 -20.02 -25.05
C LEU A 137 4.99 -18.96 -25.18
N GLN A 138 6.07 -19.23 -25.91
CA GLN A 138 7.15 -18.24 -26.13
C GLN A 138 6.64 -16.99 -26.87
N VAL A 139 5.83 -17.19 -27.91
CA VAL A 139 5.20 -16.07 -28.63
C VAL A 139 4.28 -15.27 -27.71
N LEU A 140 3.50 -15.95 -26.87
CA LEU A 140 2.60 -15.31 -25.92
C LEU A 140 3.37 -14.52 -24.85
N GLN A 141 4.45 -15.06 -24.31
CA GLN A 141 5.30 -14.39 -23.31
C GLN A 141 5.93 -13.11 -23.88
N ALA A 142 6.46 -13.16 -25.10
CA ALA A 142 7.02 -11.98 -25.78
C ALA A 142 6.00 -10.84 -25.95
N MET A 143 4.70 -11.16 -25.98
CA MET A 143 3.67 -10.12 -26.07
C MET A 143 3.47 -9.36 -24.75
N PHE A 144 3.85 -9.90 -23.59
CA PHE A 144 3.56 -9.31 -22.26
C PHE A 144 4.74 -8.60 -21.59
N GLU A 145 5.78 -8.26 -22.35
CA GLU A 145 6.96 -7.55 -21.84
C GLU A 145 6.73 -6.05 -21.58
N ARG A 146 5.62 -5.50 -22.07
CA ARG A 146 5.29 -4.06 -22.00
C ARG A 146 4.37 -3.73 -20.83
N PRO A 147 4.46 -2.50 -20.29
CA PRO A 147 3.63 -2.08 -19.17
C PRO A 147 2.16 -1.99 -19.59
N LEU A 148 1.26 -2.48 -18.72
CA LEU A 148 -0.18 -2.30 -18.87
C LEU A 148 -0.78 -1.77 -17.56
N TYR A 149 -1.85 -0.99 -17.68
CA TYR A 149 -2.54 -0.42 -16.54
C TYR A 149 -4.05 -0.66 -16.62
N VAL A 150 -4.70 -0.82 -15.48
CA VAL A 150 -6.13 -1.08 -15.38
C VAL A 150 -6.76 0.01 -14.52
N GLY A 151 -7.71 0.75 -15.07
CA GLY A 151 -8.53 1.72 -14.34
C GLY A 151 -9.85 1.10 -13.92
N GLN A 152 -10.12 1.10 -12.61
CA GLN A 152 -11.35 0.58 -12.02
C GLN A 152 -12.10 1.67 -11.26
N ASP A 153 -13.43 1.56 -11.13
CA ASP A 153 -14.18 2.39 -10.18
C ASP A 153 -14.01 1.85 -8.74
N VAL A 154 -14.55 2.58 -7.76
CA VAL A 154 -14.54 2.22 -6.33
C VAL A 154 -15.15 0.83 -6.05
N ARG A 155 -16.09 0.38 -6.90
CA ARG A 155 -16.77 -0.93 -6.77
C ARG A 155 -15.98 -2.07 -7.40
N GLY A 156 -14.91 -1.79 -8.13
CA GLY A 156 -14.10 -2.76 -8.85
C GLY A 156 -14.48 -2.97 -10.31
N ARG A 157 -15.39 -2.16 -10.87
CA ARG A 157 -15.73 -2.20 -12.29
C ARG A 157 -14.58 -1.63 -13.12
N VAL A 158 -14.08 -2.39 -14.08
CA VAL A 158 -13.07 -1.97 -15.05
C VAL A 158 -13.67 -0.93 -15.99
N MET A 159 -13.16 0.29 -15.89
CA MET A 159 -13.56 1.42 -16.72
C MET A 159 -12.72 1.49 -18.00
N ALA A 160 -11.43 1.22 -17.90
CA ALA A 160 -10.51 1.22 -19.02
C ALA A 160 -9.27 0.34 -18.74
N VAL A 161 -8.66 -0.14 -19.81
CA VAL A 161 -7.33 -0.76 -19.81
C VAL A 161 -6.42 0.10 -20.67
N HIS A 162 -5.27 0.50 -20.13
CA HIS A 162 -4.29 1.34 -20.80
C HIS A 162 -3.13 0.47 -21.26
N PHE A 163 -2.98 0.38 -22.58
CA PHE A 163 -1.92 -0.39 -23.22
C PHE A 163 -0.87 0.54 -23.81
N ASP A 164 0.39 0.11 -23.84
CA ASP A 164 1.37 0.73 -24.73
C ASP A 164 0.84 0.72 -26.18
N ALA A 165 1.00 1.81 -26.93
CA ALA A 165 0.46 1.89 -28.29
C ALA A 165 1.00 0.80 -29.23
N ALA A 166 2.19 0.26 -28.96
CA ALA A 166 2.78 -0.85 -29.72
C ALA A 166 2.40 -2.24 -29.17
N GLN A 167 1.50 -2.32 -28.19
CA GLN A 167 1.01 -3.58 -27.64
C GLN A 167 0.25 -4.39 -28.70
N ASP A 168 0.61 -5.67 -28.81
CA ASP A 168 -0.02 -6.60 -29.74
C ASP A 168 -1.54 -6.67 -29.56
N ALA A 169 -2.28 -6.67 -30.66
CA ALA A 169 -3.74 -6.67 -30.64
C ALA A 169 -4.34 -7.92 -29.98
N THR A 170 -3.71 -9.09 -30.19
CA THR A 170 -4.10 -10.35 -29.56
C THR A 170 -3.92 -10.26 -28.06
N ALA A 171 -2.78 -9.76 -27.59
CA ALA A 171 -2.51 -9.56 -26.17
C ALA A 171 -3.52 -8.60 -25.51
N ARG A 172 -3.82 -7.46 -26.16
CA ARG A 172 -4.86 -6.53 -25.69
C ARG A 172 -6.22 -7.22 -25.54
N ARG A 173 -6.56 -8.11 -26.48
CA ARG A 173 -7.81 -8.88 -26.44
C ARG A 173 -7.84 -9.91 -25.32
N LEU A 174 -6.75 -10.65 -25.10
CA LEU A 174 -6.62 -11.65 -24.05
C LEU A 174 -6.73 -11.01 -22.65
N VAL A 175 -6.05 -9.89 -22.43
CA VAL A 175 -6.14 -9.13 -21.16
C VAL A 175 -7.58 -8.68 -20.89
N ARG A 176 -8.24 -8.06 -21.88
CA ARG A 176 -9.64 -7.62 -21.72
C ARG A 176 -10.58 -8.80 -21.42
N ARG A 177 -10.35 -9.97 -22.02
CA ARG A 177 -11.13 -11.19 -21.71
C ARG A 177 -10.89 -11.67 -20.29
N LEU A 178 -9.63 -11.77 -19.86
CA LEU A 178 -9.28 -12.17 -18.50
C LEU A 178 -9.94 -11.24 -17.47
N LEU A 179 -9.76 -9.93 -17.62
CA LEU A 179 -10.34 -8.94 -16.71
C LEU A 179 -11.88 -8.98 -16.71
N ALA A 180 -12.52 -9.13 -17.86
CA ALA A 180 -13.98 -9.26 -17.94
C ALA A 180 -14.51 -10.56 -17.30
N ALA A 181 -13.74 -11.65 -17.37
CA ALA A 181 -14.10 -12.93 -16.78
C ALA A 181 -13.97 -12.92 -15.25
N THR A 182 -12.97 -12.20 -14.70
CA THR A 182 -12.63 -12.21 -13.27
C THR A 182 -13.10 -10.97 -12.50
N GLN A 183 -13.74 -10.01 -13.16
CA GLN A 183 -14.27 -8.80 -12.51
C GLN A 183 -15.39 -9.11 -11.51
N PHE A 184 -15.24 -8.54 -10.31
CA PHE A 184 -16.28 -8.44 -9.30
C PHE A 184 -16.67 -6.97 -9.10
N VAL A 185 -17.98 -6.68 -9.10
CA VAL A 185 -18.52 -5.33 -8.88
C VAL A 185 -19.35 -5.33 -7.61
N ALA A 186 -18.80 -4.74 -6.55
CA ALA A 186 -19.42 -4.71 -5.23
C ALA A 186 -20.60 -3.71 -5.17
N GLU A 187 -21.72 -4.11 -4.56
CA GLU A 187 -22.79 -3.21 -4.11
C GLU A 187 -23.39 -3.68 -2.79
N ASP A 188 -24.17 -2.80 -2.17
CA ASP A 188 -24.86 -3.07 -0.92
C ASP A 188 -25.97 -4.12 -1.05
N GLY A 189 -26.07 -4.97 -0.04
CA GLY A 189 -27.16 -5.94 0.10
C GLY A 189 -26.72 -7.39 -0.03
N SER A 190 -27.67 -8.31 0.08
CA SER A 190 -27.45 -9.75 -0.14
C SER A 190 -27.70 -10.17 -1.59
N ARG A 191 -28.24 -9.26 -2.42
CA ARG A 191 -28.49 -9.47 -3.84
C ARG A 191 -28.57 -8.12 -4.53
N TRP A 192 -27.87 -7.97 -5.65
CA TRP A 192 -27.89 -6.77 -6.49
C TRP A 192 -27.77 -7.12 -7.96
N SER A 193 -28.03 -6.14 -8.83
CA SER A 193 -27.88 -6.25 -10.28
C SER A 193 -27.07 -5.06 -10.79
N THR A 194 -26.15 -5.31 -11.71
CA THR A 194 -25.30 -4.28 -12.30
C THR A 194 -25.10 -4.53 -13.79
N GLU A 195 -24.93 -3.45 -14.55
CA GLU A 195 -24.42 -3.51 -15.91
C GLU A 195 -22.90 -3.67 -15.89
N GLU A 196 -22.39 -4.61 -16.69
CA GLU A 196 -20.97 -4.90 -16.87
C GLU A 196 -20.65 -5.09 -18.34
N SER A 197 -19.37 -5.09 -18.69
CA SER A 197 -18.91 -5.13 -20.07
C SER A 197 -17.91 -6.25 -20.30
N ASP A 198 -17.93 -6.86 -21.49
CA ASP A 198 -16.89 -7.75 -21.98
C ASP A 198 -16.44 -7.35 -23.40
N THR A 199 -15.67 -8.20 -24.06
CA THR A 199 -15.23 -7.94 -25.45
C THR A 199 -16.35 -7.97 -26.51
N ARG A 200 -17.57 -8.38 -26.14
CA ARG A 200 -18.74 -8.50 -27.03
C ARG A 200 -19.77 -7.41 -26.78
N GLY A 201 -19.84 -6.85 -25.59
CA GLY A 201 -20.78 -5.78 -25.29
C GLY A 201 -21.07 -5.62 -23.81
N ASP A 202 -22.16 -4.92 -23.52
CA ASP A 202 -22.63 -4.65 -22.16
C ASP A 202 -23.73 -5.65 -21.81
N PHE A 203 -23.69 -6.20 -20.60
CA PHE A 203 -24.59 -7.24 -20.13
C PHE A 203 -25.01 -7.02 -18.68
N GLU A 204 -26.16 -7.58 -18.33
CA GLU A 204 -26.69 -7.59 -16.98
C GLU A 204 -26.07 -8.74 -16.16
N SER A 205 -25.47 -8.41 -15.03
CA SER A 205 -24.99 -9.36 -14.02
C SER A 205 -25.82 -9.24 -12.75
N VAL A 206 -26.18 -10.38 -12.16
CA VAL A 206 -26.87 -10.45 -10.86
C VAL A 206 -25.96 -11.17 -9.87
N TYR A 207 -25.68 -10.53 -8.75
CA TYR A 207 -24.92 -11.11 -7.65
C TYR A 207 -25.85 -11.52 -6.52
N ARG A 208 -25.49 -12.58 -5.81
CA ARG A 208 -26.14 -13.01 -4.56
C ARG A 208 -25.07 -13.43 -3.57
N ALA A 209 -25.21 -13.04 -2.31
CA ALA A 209 -24.38 -13.58 -1.25
C ALA A 209 -24.57 -15.11 -1.15
N GLY A 210 -23.47 -15.84 -1.02
CA GLY A 210 -23.45 -17.28 -0.83
C GLY A 210 -23.75 -17.69 0.62
N GLY A 211 -23.66 -18.99 0.90
CA GLY A 211 -23.93 -19.54 2.23
C GLY A 211 -22.84 -19.28 3.27
N SER A 212 -21.64 -18.86 2.83
CA SER A 212 -20.50 -18.56 3.70
C SER A 212 -20.16 -17.07 3.68
N ALA A 213 -19.51 -16.57 4.74
CA ALA A 213 -19.04 -15.20 4.81
C ALA A 213 -18.16 -14.84 3.58
N ASN A 214 -18.38 -13.66 3.00
CA ASN A 214 -17.64 -13.14 1.85
C ASN A 214 -17.66 -14.01 0.58
N THR A 215 -18.63 -14.93 0.46
CA THR A 215 -18.85 -15.69 -0.77
C THR A 215 -20.01 -15.09 -1.56
N TYR A 216 -19.90 -15.12 -2.89
CA TYR A 216 -20.88 -14.52 -3.79
C TYR A 216 -21.02 -15.31 -5.07
N VAL A 217 -22.25 -15.43 -5.56
CA VAL A 217 -22.57 -16.06 -6.82
C VAL A 217 -22.96 -14.98 -7.82
N LYS A 218 -22.21 -14.87 -8.92
CA LYS A 218 -22.49 -13.99 -10.06
C LYS A 218 -23.16 -14.78 -11.17
N THR A 219 -24.34 -14.33 -11.58
CA THR A 219 -25.06 -14.85 -12.75
C THR A 219 -25.05 -13.83 -13.88
N LYS A 220 -24.41 -14.14 -15.00
CA LYS A 220 -24.47 -13.33 -16.23
C LYS A 220 -25.74 -13.70 -17.00
N ARG A 221 -26.64 -12.73 -17.24
CA ARG A 221 -28.02 -13.02 -17.69
C ARG A 221 -28.28 -12.78 -19.17
N ARG A 222 -27.92 -11.61 -19.69
CA ARG A 222 -28.21 -11.20 -21.07
C ARG A 222 -27.38 -9.99 -21.48
N TYR A 223 -27.05 -9.88 -22.75
CA TYR A 223 -26.53 -8.64 -23.31
C TYR A 223 -27.63 -7.59 -23.42
N LEU A 224 -27.30 -6.37 -23.01
CA LEU A 224 -28.07 -5.15 -23.21
C LEU A 224 -27.67 -4.46 -24.51
N ARG A 225 -26.37 -4.51 -24.83
CA ARG A 225 -25.76 -3.96 -26.05
C ARG A 225 -24.69 -4.93 -26.54
N ALA A 226 -24.51 -5.03 -27.85
CA ALA A 226 -23.46 -5.86 -28.45
C ALA A 226 -22.71 -5.09 -29.55
N THR A 227 -21.47 -5.47 -29.79
CA THR A 227 -20.66 -5.01 -30.93
C THR A 227 -21.15 -5.60 -32.26
N SER A 228 -21.95 -6.66 -32.19
CA SER A 228 -22.67 -7.28 -33.31
C SER A 228 -24.06 -6.64 -33.48
N PRO A 229 -24.59 -6.55 -34.72
CA PRO A 229 -25.96 -6.09 -34.98
C PRO A 229 -27.04 -6.89 -34.23
N LEU A 230 -26.79 -8.18 -34.00
CA LEU A 230 -27.66 -9.07 -33.25
C LEU A 230 -27.07 -9.33 -31.85
N LEU A 231 -27.92 -9.22 -30.83
CA LEU A 231 -27.58 -9.55 -29.45
C LEU A 231 -27.35 -11.06 -29.29
N PRO A 232 -26.17 -11.49 -28.82
CA PRO A 232 -25.94 -12.88 -28.46
C PRO A 232 -26.80 -13.30 -27.26
N ARG A 233 -27.04 -14.60 -27.13
CA ARG A 233 -27.53 -15.19 -25.87
C ARG A 233 -26.35 -15.40 -24.95
N LEU A 234 -26.54 -15.08 -23.68
CA LEU A 234 -25.52 -15.20 -22.64
C LEU A 234 -26.10 -15.94 -21.44
N GLN A 235 -25.35 -16.91 -20.93
CA GLN A 235 -25.63 -17.53 -19.66
C GLN A 235 -24.31 -17.80 -18.96
N GLY A 236 -24.12 -17.30 -17.75
CA GLY A 236 -22.91 -17.57 -16.98
C GLY A 236 -23.16 -17.66 -15.50
N HIS A 237 -22.33 -18.43 -14.83
CA HIS A 237 -22.36 -18.66 -13.39
C HIS A 237 -20.94 -18.69 -12.86
N LEU A 238 -20.64 -17.82 -11.90
CA LEU A 238 -19.32 -17.71 -11.30
C LEU A 238 -19.47 -17.61 -9.79
N ASP A 239 -18.68 -18.40 -9.07
CA ASP A 239 -18.55 -18.35 -7.63
C ASP A 239 -17.31 -17.52 -7.29
N PHE A 240 -17.50 -16.54 -6.43
CA PHE A 240 -16.46 -15.67 -5.91
C PHE A 240 -16.34 -15.88 -4.41
N ALA A 241 -15.11 -15.87 -3.91
CA ALA A 241 -14.86 -15.55 -2.52
C ALA A 241 -13.91 -14.35 -2.43
N LEU A 242 -14.20 -13.48 -1.47
CA LEU A 242 -13.42 -12.27 -1.22
C LEU A 242 -12.63 -12.42 0.07
N PHE A 243 -11.50 -11.72 0.14
CA PHE A 243 -10.87 -11.40 1.39
C PHE A 243 -11.77 -10.45 2.21
N THR A 244 -11.47 -10.32 3.50
CA THR A 244 -12.18 -9.39 4.39
C THR A 244 -12.04 -7.92 3.98
N ASP A 245 -11.04 -7.61 3.16
CA ASP A 245 -10.75 -6.29 2.62
C ASP A 245 -11.47 -5.99 1.28
N GLY A 246 -12.33 -6.93 0.83
CA GLY A 246 -13.14 -6.79 -0.38
C GLY A 246 -12.41 -7.13 -1.69
N HIS A 247 -11.13 -7.51 -1.67
CA HIS A 247 -10.46 -8.02 -2.87
C HIS A 247 -10.87 -9.45 -3.19
N VAL A 248 -10.85 -9.80 -4.48
CA VAL A 248 -11.10 -11.17 -4.93
C VAL A 248 -9.99 -12.06 -4.37
N ARG A 249 -10.37 -13.08 -3.59
CA ARG A 249 -9.47 -14.16 -3.16
C ARG A 249 -9.48 -15.27 -4.19
N ASP A 250 -10.66 -15.68 -4.61
CA ASP A 250 -10.82 -16.70 -5.63
C ASP A 250 -12.10 -16.46 -6.46
N VAL A 251 -12.05 -16.88 -7.71
CA VAL A 251 -13.19 -16.95 -8.62
C VAL A 251 -13.09 -18.22 -9.45
N THR A 252 -14.20 -18.94 -9.56
CA THR A 252 -14.33 -20.08 -10.46
C THR A 252 -15.68 -20.07 -11.15
N GLY A 253 -15.77 -20.59 -12.36
CA GLY A 253 -17.05 -20.73 -13.03
C GLY A 253 -16.94 -20.74 -14.55
N SER A 254 -18.08 -20.49 -15.20
CA SER A 254 -18.15 -20.49 -16.65
C SER A 254 -19.23 -19.57 -17.20
N ASP A 255 -19.07 -19.21 -18.47
CA ASP A 255 -20.13 -18.63 -19.26
C ASP A 255 -20.22 -19.26 -20.64
N VAL A 256 -21.39 -19.10 -21.24
CA VAL A 256 -21.69 -19.53 -22.59
C VAL A 256 -22.31 -18.39 -23.34
N VAL A 257 -21.74 -18.09 -24.50
CA VAL A 257 -22.27 -17.13 -25.47
C VAL A 257 -22.67 -17.86 -26.74
N GLU A 258 -23.93 -17.69 -27.16
CA GLU A 258 -24.44 -18.22 -28.43
C GLU A 258 -24.84 -17.09 -29.37
N ARG A 259 -24.44 -17.19 -30.64
CA ARG A 259 -24.77 -16.22 -31.69
C ARG A 259 -25.00 -16.90 -33.04
N GLY A 260 -25.74 -16.21 -33.91
CA GLY A 260 -26.07 -16.71 -35.25
C GLY A 260 -27.30 -17.61 -35.27
N GLY A 261 -27.48 -18.38 -36.35
CA GLY A 261 -28.62 -19.29 -36.52
C GLY A 261 -29.88 -18.70 -37.17
N GLY A 262 -29.81 -17.46 -37.67
CA GLY A 262 -30.76 -16.92 -38.66
C GLY A 262 -30.44 -17.41 -40.09
N SER A 263 -31.31 -17.12 -41.07
CA SER A 263 -31.20 -17.65 -42.45
C SER A 263 -29.82 -17.43 -43.08
N GLY A 264 -29.03 -18.52 -43.18
CA GLY A 264 -27.73 -18.55 -43.83
C GLY A 264 -26.49 -18.23 -42.97
N LEU A 265 -26.65 -17.81 -41.71
CA LEU A 265 -25.52 -17.48 -40.83
C LEU A 265 -25.09 -18.67 -39.94
N PRO A 266 -23.77 -18.90 -39.76
CA PRO A 266 -23.28 -19.97 -38.91
C PRO A 266 -23.74 -19.79 -37.45
N ARG A 267 -24.07 -20.90 -36.77
CA ARG A 267 -24.31 -20.89 -35.32
C ARG A 267 -22.96 -21.04 -34.62
N ILE A 268 -22.68 -20.14 -33.69
CA ILE A 268 -21.45 -20.16 -32.90
C ILE A 268 -21.84 -20.25 -31.44
N ARG A 269 -21.34 -21.27 -30.76
CA ARG A 269 -21.43 -21.45 -29.31
C ARG A 269 -20.03 -21.38 -28.73
N GLU A 270 -19.79 -20.44 -27.83
CA GLU A 270 -18.51 -20.28 -27.14
C GLU A 270 -18.74 -20.49 -25.65
N GLU A 271 -18.04 -21.45 -25.04
CA GLU A 271 -18.00 -21.68 -23.61
C GLU A 271 -16.64 -21.21 -23.07
N THR A 272 -16.67 -20.35 -22.06
CA THR A 272 -15.47 -19.88 -21.35
C THR A 272 -15.52 -20.42 -19.93
N ARG A 273 -14.47 -21.10 -19.48
CA ARG A 273 -14.27 -21.49 -18.09
C ARG A 273 -13.13 -20.68 -17.52
N VAL A 274 -13.29 -20.24 -16.27
CA VAL A 274 -12.31 -19.43 -15.58
C VAL A 274 -12.07 -20.00 -14.19
N ALA A 275 -10.81 -20.05 -13.78
CA ALA A 275 -10.40 -20.17 -12.41
C ALA A 275 -9.31 -19.12 -12.14
N MET A 276 -9.42 -18.38 -11.05
CA MET A 276 -8.37 -17.46 -10.61
C MET A 276 -8.31 -17.50 -9.09
N ILE A 277 -7.12 -17.72 -8.56
CA ILE A 277 -6.87 -17.89 -7.12
C ILE A 277 -5.73 -16.96 -6.74
N ASN A 278 -5.92 -16.20 -5.67
CA ASN A 278 -4.86 -15.39 -5.09
C ASN A 278 -3.81 -16.33 -4.48
N VAL A 279 -2.56 -16.17 -4.91
CA VAL A 279 -1.40 -16.94 -4.44
C VAL A 279 -0.44 -16.09 -3.60
N GLY A 280 -0.79 -14.83 -3.38
CA GLY A 280 0.05 -13.90 -2.66
C GLY A 280 -0.56 -12.51 -2.62
N VAL A 281 -0.39 -11.91 -1.47
CA VAL A 281 -0.63 -10.50 -1.24
C VAL A 281 0.66 -9.94 -0.69
N ASP A 282 1.26 -9.00 -1.42
CA ASP A 282 2.47 -8.34 -0.97
C ASP A 282 2.43 -6.84 -1.33
N TYR A 283 3.52 -6.15 -1.02
CA TYR A 283 3.63 -4.72 -1.21
C TYR A 283 4.78 -4.39 -2.16
N ARG A 284 4.50 -3.61 -3.21
CA ARG A 284 5.48 -3.09 -4.16
C ARG A 284 5.41 -1.57 -4.17
N LEU A 285 6.52 -0.89 -3.85
CA LEU A 285 6.59 0.57 -3.88
C LEU A 285 6.09 1.09 -5.23
N SER A 286 4.98 1.81 -5.19
CA SER A 286 4.28 2.26 -6.38
C SER A 286 3.77 3.68 -6.19
N SER A 287 3.53 4.35 -7.30
CA SER A 287 2.89 5.67 -7.35
C SER A 287 2.25 5.84 -8.72
N LEU A 288 1.50 6.92 -8.91
CA LEU A 288 1.01 7.30 -10.23
C LEU A 288 2.10 7.82 -11.16
N ARG A 289 3.34 8.06 -10.69
CA ARG A 289 4.40 8.66 -11.52
C ARG A 289 4.74 7.86 -12.79
N PRO A 290 4.92 6.53 -12.76
CA PRO A 290 5.19 5.75 -13.97
C PRO A 290 4.04 5.86 -14.98
N PHE A 291 2.79 5.78 -14.49
CA PHE A 291 1.61 5.97 -15.32
C PHE A 291 1.58 7.37 -15.97
N HIS A 292 1.78 8.44 -15.19
CA HIS A 292 1.82 9.81 -15.71
C HIS A 292 2.96 10.00 -16.72
N ALA A 293 4.14 9.42 -16.47
CA ALA A 293 5.28 9.52 -17.37
C ALA A 293 5.03 8.85 -18.73
N THR A 294 4.30 7.73 -18.75
CA THR A 294 3.96 7.01 -19.99
C THR A 294 2.61 7.39 -20.59
N ARG A 295 1.78 8.18 -19.90
CA ARG A 295 0.37 8.43 -20.29
C ARG A 295 0.19 8.87 -21.73
N ALA A 296 1.10 9.70 -22.25
CA ALA A 296 1.04 10.20 -23.62
C ALA A 296 1.24 9.10 -24.69
N THR A 297 1.87 7.98 -24.34
CA THR A 297 2.10 6.83 -25.25
C THR A 297 1.10 5.70 -25.05
N LEU A 298 0.21 5.82 -24.05
CA LEU A 298 -0.78 4.80 -23.74
C LEU A 298 -2.06 5.00 -24.54
N ARG A 299 -2.61 3.89 -25.03
CA ARG A 299 -3.95 3.78 -25.60
C ARG A 299 -4.91 3.26 -24.54
N ALA A 300 -5.92 4.06 -24.18
CA ALA A 300 -7.00 3.63 -23.31
C ALA A 300 -8.09 2.88 -24.11
N GLU A 301 -8.45 1.69 -23.68
CA GLU A 301 -9.49 0.86 -24.27
C GLU A 301 -10.51 0.42 -23.24
N ARG A 302 -11.80 0.56 -23.54
CA ARG A 302 -12.87 -0.11 -22.78
C ARG A 302 -12.84 -1.61 -23.05
N LEU A 303 -13.44 -2.40 -22.16
CA LEU A 303 -13.59 -3.85 -22.39
C LEU A 303 -14.27 -4.15 -23.73
N THR A 304 -15.28 -3.35 -24.11
CA THR A 304 -16.03 -3.44 -25.38
C THR A 304 -15.34 -2.88 -26.62
N ALA A 305 -14.14 -2.30 -26.53
CA ALA A 305 -13.49 -1.63 -27.65
C ALA A 305 -13.36 -2.56 -28.89
N SER A 306 -13.89 -2.11 -30.03
CA SER A 306 -13.81 -2.80 -31.32
C SER A 306 -12.46 -2.54 -31.99
N GLU A 307 -11.93 -3.53 -32.71
CA GLU A 307 -10.63 -3.43 -33.40
C GLU A 307 -10.65 -2.68 -34.74
N ALA A 308 -11.78 -2.09 -35.14
CA ALA A 308 -11.88 -1.43 -36.43
C ALA A 308 -11.71 0.10 -36.33
N ARG A 309 -10.51 0.58 -36.69
CA ARG A 309 -10.16 1.81 -37.46
C ARG A 309 -8.86 2.46 -36.95
N ASP A 310 -7.72 1.83 -37.26
CA ASP A 310 -6.50 2.60 -37.51
C ASP A 310 -6.63 3.23 -38.90
N GLY A 311 -6.72 4.57 -38.95
CA GLY A 311 -6.73 5.33 -40.20
C GLY A 311 -7.92 6.29 -40.37
N LEU A 312 -7.93 7.38 -39.60
CA LEU A 312 -8.13 8.79 -40.00
C LEU A 312 -8.58 9.62 -38.78
N PRO A 313 -8.06 10.84 -38.58
CA PRO A 313 -8.44 11.68 -37.45
C PRO A 313 -9.87 12.20 -37.64
N ARG A 314 -10.76 11.89 -36.68
CA ARG A 314 -12.07 12.55 -36.57
C ARG A 314 -11.92 13.76 -35.67
N THR A 315 -12.06 14.94 -36.27
CA THR A 315 -12.39 16.19 -35.58
C THR A 315 -13.77 16.05 -34.95
N GLU A 316 -13.85 16.06 -33.63
CA GLU A 316 -15.11 16.09 -32.90
C GLU A 316 -15.68 17.51 -32.93
N ARG A 317 -16.77 17.68 -33.69
CA ARG A 317 -17.70 18.80 -33.52
C ARG A 317 -18.60 18.45 -32.34
N HIS A 318 -18.48 19.20 -31.25
CA HIS A 318 -19.52 19.23 -30.23
C HIS A 318 -20.73 20.02 -30.75
N THR A 319 -21.85 19.33 -30.95
CA THR A 319 -23.17 19.95 -31.09
C THR A 319 -23.81 20.04 -29.70
N ALA A 320 -23.97 21.27 -29.22
CA ALA A 320 -24.81 21.60 -28.08
C ALA A 320 -26.30 21.65 -28.50
N SER A 321 -27.19 21.25 -27.61
CA SER A 321 -28.64 21.47 -27.71
C SER A 321 -29.15 21.92 -26.33
N GLU A 322 -29.56 23.20 -26.29
CA GLU A 322 -30.75 23.83 -25.66
C GLU A 322 -31.17 23.43 -24.22
N ALA A 323 -31.60 24.30 -23.29
CA ALA A 323 -31.80 25.76 -23.10
C ALA A 323 -32.33 25.92 -21.62
N PRO A 324 -32.89 27.05 -21.11
CA PRO A 324 -32.89 28.44 -21.56
C PRO A 324 -32.55 29.52 -20.48
N ALA A 325 -32.24 30.70 -21.01
CA ALA A 325 -32.54 32.08 -20.56
C ALA A 325 -32.60 32.47 -19.06
N GLY A 326 -31.76 33.45 -18.71
CA GLY A 326 -32.06 34.47 -17.70
C GLY A 326 -30.83 35.10 -17.06
N GLY A 327 -30.65 36.42 -17.19
CA GLY A 327 -29.83 37.20 -16.26
C GLY A 327 -28.61 37.91 -16.85
N THR A 328 -28.81 39.16 -17.19
CA THR A 328 -27.82 40.21 -17.45
C THR A 328 -26.79 40.38 -16.32
N GLY A 329 -25.52 40.65 -16.64
CA GLY A 329 -24.52 41.02 -15.62
C GLY A 329 -23.09 41.23 -16.13
N VAL A 330 -22.88 42.37 -16.78
CA VAL A 330 -21.67 43.22 -16.85
C VAL A 330 -20.30 42.65 -16.40
N SER A 331 -19.36 42.74 -17.33
CA SER A 331 -17.90 42.61 -17.20
C SER A 331 -17.30 43.58 -16.19
N LEU A 332 -16.40 43.11 -15.31
CA LEU A 332 -15.49 43.97 -14.55
C LEU A 332 -14.13 43.30 -14.38
N GLU A 333 -13.12 44.10 -14.70
CA GLU A 333 -11.71 43.79 -14.84
C GLU A 333 -11.01 43.44 -13.52
N ALA A 334 -9.86 42.77 -13.69
CA ALA A 334 -8.90 42.38 -12.68
C ALA A 334 -8.37 43.53 -11.81
N ARG A 335 -8.10 43.24 -10.53
CA ARG A 335 -7.01 43.87 -9.75
C ARG A 335 -6.43 42.92 -8.69
N ASP A 336 -5.10 42.93 -8.67
CA ASP A 336 -4.16 42.26 -7.77
C ASP A 336 -4.36 42.52 -6.27
N GLY A 337 -3.82 41.63 -5.42
CA GLY A 337 -3.35 42.01 -4.08
C GLY A 337 -3.18 40.90 -3.03
N LEU A 338 -1.92 40.44 -2.86
CA LEU A 338 -1.27 39.94 -1.61
C LEU A 338 -1.55 38.49 -1.11
N PRO A 339 -0.67 37.90 -0.27
CA PRO A 339 0.80 37.86 -0.29
C PRO A 339 1.39 36.44 -0.07
N ARG A 340 2.67 36.29 -0.46
CA ARG A 340 3.57 35.17 -0.16
C ARG A 340 3.83 35.08 1.36
N THR A 341 3.81 33.86 1.90
CA THR A 341 4.50 33.53 3.14
C THR A 341 5.83 32.83 2.82
N GLU A 342 6.89 33.47 3.28
CA GLU A 342 8.29 33.05 3.17
C GLU A 342 8.52 31.77 3.98
N ARG A 343 8.99 30.70 3.32
CA ARG A 343 9.72 29.63 3.99
C ARG A 343 11.20 30.00 3.98
N LEU A 344 11.72 30.20 5.18
CA LEU A 344 13.13 30.36 5.47
C LEU A 344 13.96 29.23 4.87
N THR A 345 15.00 29.68 4.19
CA THR A 345 15.98 28.98 3.40
C THR A 345 16.97 28.22 4.28
N ALA A 346 17.25 26.96 3.90
CA ALA A 346 18.54 26.33 4.16
C ALA A 346 19.10 25.93 2.79
N SER A 347 19.72 26.91 2.14
CA SER A 347 20.48 26.76 0.89
C SER A 347 21.95 27.01 1.23
N GLU A 348 22.71 25.93 1.37
CA GLU A 348 24.08 25.92 0.87
C GLU A 348 24.15 24.84 -0.20
N ALA A 349 24.05 25.33 -1.44
CA ALA A 349 24.07 24.55 -2.65
C ALA A 349 25.48 24.02 -2.94
N VAL A 350 25.58 22.71 -3.12
CA VAL A 350 26.60 22.15 -4.03
C VAL A 350 26.02 22.29 -5.44
N PRO A 351 26.74 22.90 -6.40
CA PRO A 351 26.17 23.19 -7.71
C PRO A 351 26.07 21.92 -8.55
N GLY A 352 24.85 21.57 -8.99
CA GLY A 352 24.63 20.50 -9.97
C GLY A 352 23.16 20.06 -10.10
N GLY A 353 22.46 20.57 -11.11
CA GLY A 353 21.37 19.86 -11.81
C GLY A 353 19.97 19.90 -11.19
N GLU A 354 19.20 20.93 -11.53
CA GLU A 354 17.73 20.81 -11.63
C GLU A 354 17.40 19.83 -12.77
N GLY A 355 16.73 18.71 -12.45
CA GLY A 355 16.17 17.77 -13.43
C GLY A 355 16.61 16.29 -13.34
N ALA A 356 17.63 15.95 -12.56
CA ALA A 356 18.06 14.55 -12.43
C ALA A 356 17.09 13.72 -11.57
N SER A 357 16.63 12.57 -12.09
CA SER A 357 15.85 11.60 -11.32
C SER A 357 16.62 11.14 -10.07
N LEU A 358 15.92 10.74 -9.00
CA LEU A 358 16.55 10.22 -7.77
C LEU A 358 17.56 9.10 -8.09
N ALA A 359 17.24 8.21 -9.03
CA ALA A 359 18.13 7.14 -9.46
C ALA A 359 19.42 7.64 -10.14
N THR A 360 19.36 8.76 -10.85
CA THR A 360 20.54 9.39 -11.45
C THR A 360 21.41 10.03 -10.37
N ARG A 361 20.80 10.76 -9.43
CA ARG A 361 21.50 11.35 -8.28
C ARG A 361 22.14 10.30 -7.38
N ASP A 362 21.44 9.19 -7.12
CA ASP A 362 21.97 8.10 -6.31
C ASP A 362 23.16 7.43 -7.01
N ARG A 363 23.11 7.23 -8.34
CA ARG A 363 24.25 6.73 -9.12
C ARG A 363 25.46 7.68 -9.09
N GLU A 364 25.23 8.97 -9.24
CA GLU A 364 26.27 10.01 -9.16
C GLU A 364 26.87 10.11 -7.75
N LEU A 365 26.05 10.01 -6.70
CA LEU A 365 26.49 10.01 -5.31
C LEU A 365 27.34 8.78 -4.98
N VAL A 366 26.91 7.59 -5.44
CA VAL A 366 27.66 6.34 -5.24
C VAL A 366 29.00 6.42 -5.97
N ASN A 367 29.02 6.89 -7.22
CA ASN A 367 30.23 7.04 -8.04
C ASN A 367 31.09 5.76 -8.10
N GLY A 368 30.45 4.60 -8.22
CA GLY A 368 31.11 3.29 -8.30
C GLY A 368 31.69 2.75 -6.98
N ALA A 369 31.55 3.47 -5.86
CA ALA A 369 31.99 3.00 -4.56
C ALA A 369 31.20 1.77 -4.09
N LYS A 370 31.90 0.83 -3.45
CA LYS A 370 31.33 -0.34 -2.77
C LYS A 370 31.22 -0.07 -1.27
N LEU A 371 30.57 -1.00 -0.57
CA LEU A 371 30.42 -0.90 0.89
C LEU A 371 31.78 -0.73 1.59
N ASP A 372 32.76 -1.57 1.27
CA ASP A 372 34.09 -1.56 1.87
C ASP A 372 34.87 -0.25 1.62
N ASP A 373 34.57 0.45 0.53
CA ASP A 373 35.18 1.75 0.21
C ASP A 373 34.63 2.87 1.11
N LEU A 374 33.40 2.74 1.58
CA LEU A 374 32.70 3.74 2.39
C LEU A 374 32.85 3.50 3.89
N LEU A 375 33.03 2.25 4.34
CA LEU A 375 33.15 1.92 5.77
C LEU A 375 34.25 2.72 6.52
N PRO A 376 35.49 2.87 5.99
CA PRO A 376 36.57 3.54 6.71
C PRO A 376 36.31 5.04 6.96
N THR A 377 35.53 5.69 6.10
CA THR A 377 35.26 7.14 6.21
C THR A 377 34.05 7.43 7.08
N LEU A 378 33.15 6.46 7.26
CA LEU A 378 32.02 6.56 8.18
C LEU A 378 32.47 6.72 9.66
N ALA A 379 33.61 6.15 10.04
CA ALA A 379 34.21 6.36 11.37
C ALA A 379 34.53 7.83 11.66
N LYS A 380 34.78 8.63 10.61
CA LYS A 380 35.06 10.08 10.71
C LYS A 380 33.78 10.94 10.75
N ARG A 381 32.59 10.32 10.73
CA ARG A 381 31.26 10.96 10.76
C ARG A 381 31.03 11.99 9.64
N GLU A 382 31.59 11.75 8.47
CA GLU A 382 31.38 12.62 7.32
C GLU A 382 29.93 12.47 6.80
N ARG A 383 29.12 13.53 6.95
CA ARG A 383 27.69 13.55 6.52
C ARG A 383 27.49 13.13 5.06
N ARG A 384 28.49 13.38 4.21
CA ARG A 384 28.48 13.02 2.79
C ARG A 384 28.44 11.50 2.58
N ASP A 385 29.12 10.72 3.42
CA ASP A 385 29.22 9.28 3.21
C ASP A 385 28.01 8.51 3.75
N ALA A 386 27.30 9.04 4.74
CA ALA A 386 26.00 8.49 5.15
C ALA A 386 24.94 8.58 4.03
N ALA A 387 24.92 9.69 3.30
CA ALA A 387 24.05 9.86 2.13
C ALA A 387 24.46 8.94 0.97
N ARG A 388 25.77 8.73 0.76
CA ARG A 388 26.29 7.81 -0.26
C ARG A 388 25.98 6.35 0.07
N LEU A 389 26.07 5.95 1.34
CA LEU A 389 25.71 4.60 1.79
C LEU A 389 24.20 4.34 1.59
N THR A 390 23.36 5.33 1.93
CA THR A 390 21.92 5.26 1.67
C THR A 390 21.62 5.11 0.17
N ALA A 391 22.30 5.88 -0.67
CA ALA A 391 22.19 5.78 -2.13
C ALA A 391 22.67 4.42 -2.64
N LEU A 392 23.77 3.88 -2.09
CA LEU A 392 24.32 2.57 -2.45
C LEU A 392 23.28 1.46 -2.24
N PHE A 393 22.62 1.45 -1.09
CA PHE A 393 21.58 0.46 -0.78
C PHE A 393 20.29 0.61 -1.60
N ARG A 394 20.05 1.77 -2.23
CA ARG A 394 18.93 1.94 -3.18
C ARG A 394 19.25 1.41 -4.57
N VAL A 395 20.51 1.47 -5.01
CA VAL A 395 20.90 1.16 -6.40
C VAL A 395 21.58 -0.20 -6.58
N ASN A 396 22.07 -0.83 -5.50
CA ASN A 396 22.79 -2.11 -5.59
C ASN A 396 22.36 -3.09 -4.50
N LEU A 397 21.54 -4.08 -4.88
CA LEU A 397 21.00 -5.08 -3.96
C LEU A 397 22.09 -6.00 -3.37
N ALA A 398 23.16 -6.28 -4.12
CA ALA A 398 24.25 -7.12 -3.63
C ALA A 398 25.03 -6.48 -2.47
N GLU A 399 25.01 -5.14 -2.38
CA GLU A 399 25.62 -4.42 -1.25
C GLU A 399 24.75 -4.49 0.01
N VAL A 400 23.44 -4.65 -0.14
CA VAL A 400 22.53 -4.90 0.99
C VAL A 400 22.82 -6.28 1.61
N ASP A 401 22.98 -7.31 0.78
CA ASP A 401 23.31 -8.67 1.26
C ASP A 401 24.70 -8.73 1.93
N ARG A 402 25.68 -8.00 1.38
CA ARG A 402 27.00 -7.83 2.00
C ARG A 402 26.91 -7.12 3.36
N ALA A 403 26.11 -6.06 3.46
CA ALA A 403 25.90 -5.37 4.72
C ALA A 403 25.32 -6.30 5.79
N VAL A 404 24.32 -7.11 5.46
CA VAL A 404 23.77 -8.13 6.38
C VAL A 404 24.82 -9.15 6.81
N THR A 405 25.66 -9.59 5.87
CA THR A 405 26.75 -10.54 6.15
C THR A 405 27.77 -9.97 7.14
N LEU A 406 28.18 -8.71 6.94
CA LEU A 406 29.08 -8.02 7.86
C LEU A 406 28.49 -7.86 9.26
N LEU A 407 27.22 -7.46 9.35
CA LEU A 407 26.50 -7.33 10.62
C LEU A 407 26.39 -8.67 11.36
N ARG A 408 26.20 -9.78 10.63
CA ARG A 408 26.15 -11.14 11.20
C ARG A 408 27.50 -11.63 11.69
N GLN A 409 28.58 -11.32 10.98
CA GLN A 409 29.93 -11.76 11.33
C GLN A 409 30.51 -11.02 12.54
N GLY A 410 29.85 -9.95 13.00
CA GLY A 410 30.39 -9.08 14.05
C GLY A 410 31.69 -8.38 13.63
N ALA A 411 32.01 -8.39 12.33
CA ALA A 411 33.22 -7.81 11.76
C ALA A 411 33.15 -6.27 11.65
N SER A 412 31.97 -5.69 11.89
CA SER A 412 31.77 -4.25 11.96
C SER A 412 32.03 -3.73 13.38
N GLU A 413 32.89 -2.71 13.51
CA GLU A 413 32.91 -1.92 14.74
C GLU A 413 31.50 -1.40 15.05
N GLU A 414 31.18 -1.22 16.32
CA GLU A 414 29.85 -0.86 16.78
C GLU A 414 29.28 0.42 16.12
N VAL A 415 30.16 1.36 15.81
CA VAL A 415 29.85 2.61 15.09
C VAL A 415 29.40 2.33 13.65
N HIS A 416 30.04 1.37 12.97
CA HIS A 416 29.68 0.99 11.60
C HIS A 416 28.31 0.29 11.56
N SER A 417 28.01 -0.54 12.56
CA SER A 417 26.74 -1.26 12.63
C SER A 417 25.54 -0.31 12.68
N GLU A 418 25.62 0.73 13.52
CA GLU A 418 24.57 1.76 13.61
C GLU A 418 24.39 2.49 12.27
N GLN A 419 25.48 2.92 11.64
CA GLN A 419 25.43 3.69 10.39
C GLN A 419 24.90 2.85 9.22
N ILE A 420 25.26 1.56 9.15
CA ILE A 420 24.70 0.63 8.16
C ILE A 420 23.20 0.49 8.35
N LEU A 421 22.74 0.27 9.59
CA LEU A 421 21.31 0.09 9.89
C LEU A 421 20.51 1.37 9.63
N GLU A 422 21.06 2.54 9.98
CA GLU A 422 20.45 3.83 9.66
C GLU A 422 20.38 4.06 8.15
N ALA A 423 21.43 3.70 7.40
CA ALA A 423 21.42 3.81 5.94
C ALA A 423 20.42 2.84 5.28
N LEU A 424 20.26 1.61 5.80
CA LEU A 424 19.24 0.66 5.37
C LEU A 424 17.82 1.22 5.62
N ALA A 425 17.57 1.73 6.83
CA ALA A 425 16.30 2.36 7.17
C ALA A 425 16.00 3.61 6.29
N SER A 426 17.01 4.46 6.07
CA SER A 426 16.90 5.65 5.21
C SER A 426 16.75 5.30 3.73
N ALA A 427 17.32 4.18 3.29
CA ALA A 427 17.17 3.69 1.92
C ALA A 427 15.69 3.32 1.68
N GLY A 428 15.07 2.66 2.66
CA GLY A 428 13.63 2.42 2.70
C GLY A 428 13.12 1.44 1.63
N THR A 429 14.01 0.84 0.85
CA THR A 429 13.66 -0.15 -0.19
C THR A 429 13.14 -1.44 0.44
N PRO A 430 12.31 -2.24 -0.25
CA PRO A 430 11.86 -3.53 0.25
C PRO A 430 13.01 -4.46 0.66
N GLU A 431 14.12 -4.43 -0.07
CA GLU A 431 15.33 -5.20 0.22
C GLU A 431 16.01 -4.72 1.50
N ALA A 432 16.16 -3.40 1.68
CA ALA A 432 16.74 -2.83 2.89
C ALA A 432 15.85 -3.09 4.12
N GLN A 433 14.53 -3.08 3.95
CA GLN A 433 13.59 -3.45 5.02
C GLN A 433 13.66 -4.94 5.36
N ARG A 434 13.78 -5.84 4.37
CA ARG A 434 14.03 -7.27 4.59
C ARG A 434 15.38 -7.53 5.27
N ALA A 435 16.40 -6.75 4.93
CA ALA A 435 17.70 -6.81 5.61
C ALA A 435 17.56 -6.42 7.08
N LEU A 436 16.81 -5.36 7.40
CA LEU A 436 16.50 -4.98 8.79
C LEU A 436 15.74 -6.09 9.53
N VAL A 437 14.74 -6.74 8.91
CA VAL A 437 14.04 -7.91 9.48
C VAL A 437 15.02 -9.05 9.77
N SER A 438 15.87 -9.40 8.81
CA SER A 438 16.89 -10.43 8.95
C SER A 438 17.88 -10.15 10.09
N VAL A 439 18.23 -8.87 10.30
CA VAL A 439 19.09 -8.47 11.42
C VAL A 439 18.33 -8.50 12.75
N LEU A 440 17.07 -8.07 12.76
CA LEU A 440 16.19 -8.08 13.92
C LEU A 440 15.95 -9.48 14.49
N GLU A 441 15.70 -10.46 13.62
CA GLU A 441 15.34 -11.83 13.98
C GLU A 441 16.55 -12.77 14.08
N GLY A 442 17.74 -12.31 13.72
CA GLY A 442 18.95 -13.12 13.77
C GLY A 442 19.38 -13.38 15.21
N GLU A 443 19.09 -14.56 15.76
CA GLU A 443 19.49 -14.95 17.12
C GLU A 443 21.00 -14.92 17.36
N GLN A 444 21.80 -15.17 16.31
CA GLN A 444 23.27 -15.14 16.37
C GLN A 444 23.85 -13.72 16.26
N ILE A 445 23.01 -12.70 16.05
CA ILE A 445 23.43 -11.32 15.94
C ILE A 445 23.47 -10.70 17.33
N HIS A 446 24.54 -9.94 17.60
CA HIS A 446 24.75 -9.32 18.90
C HIS A 446 23.52 -8.48 19.33
N PRO A 447 23.04 -8.60 20.60
CA PRO A 447 21.81 -7.93 21.05
C PRO A 447 21.79 -6.42 20.80
N LYS A 448 22.93 -5.74 20.97
CA LYS A 448 23.03 -4.31 20.70
C LYS A 448 22.76 -3.95 19.23
N THR A 449 23.22 -4.77 18.29
CA THR A 449 22.96 -4.60 16.85
C THR A 449 21.49 -4.87 16.53
N ARG A 450 20.88 -5.91 17.15
CA ARG A 450 19.43 -6.17 17.03
C ARG A 450 18.61 -4.99 17.54
N ALA A 451 18.97 -4.42 18.70
CA ALA A 451 18.32 -3.23 19.24
C ALA A 451 18.49 -2.02 18.31
N GLN A 452 19.69 -1.78 17.76
CA GLN A 452 19.89 -0.73 16.76
C GLN A 452 19.03 -0.94 15.50
N ALA A 453 18.83 -2.18 15.05
CA ALA A 453 17.96 -2.49 13.92
C ALA A 453 16.50 -2.18 14.23
N ALA A 454 16.04 -2.52 15.45
CA ALA A 454 14.70 -2.15 15.93
C ALA A 454 14.53 -0.63 15.93
N ARG A 455 15.50 0.10 16.48
CA ARG A 455 15.50 1.57 16.50
C ARG A 455 15.41 2.16 15.10
N ALA A 456 16.22 1.66 14.18
CA ALA A 456 16.26 2.13 12.80
C ALA A 456 14.90 1.90 12.12
N ALA A 457 14.29 0.72 12.30
CA ALA A 457 12.96 0.40 11.80
C ALA A 457 11.87 1.36 12.34
N GLY A 458 11.93 1.69 13.63
CA GLY A 458 10.97 2.61 14.27
C GLY A 458 11.09 4.08 13.84
N ARG A 459 12.16 4.47 13.12
CA ARG A 459 12.37 5.83 12.61
C ARG A 459 12.03 5.97 11.12
N MET A 460 11.58 4.89 10.49
CA MET A 460 11.29 4.90 9.06
C MET A 460 10.03 5.71 8.76
N ASP A 461 10.07 6.48 7.68
CA ASP A 461 8.90 7.23 7.19
C ASP A 461 7.82 6.30 6.61
N ARG A 462 8.24 5.19 5.98
CA ARG A 462 7.36 4.22 5.30
C ARG A 462 7.75 2.78 5.65
N PRO A 463 7.52 2.35 6.90
CA PRO A 463 7.77 0.98 7.31
C PRO A 463 6.78 0.03 6.63
N SER A 464 7.26 -1.16 6.27
CA SER A 464 6.44 -2.26 5.74
C SER A 464 5.76 -3.03 6.87
N LEU A 465 4.69 -3.74 6.52
CA LEU A 465 3.99 -4.63 7.45
C LEU A 465 4.93 -5.73 8.00
N LEU A 466 5.86 -6.21 7.19
CA LEU A 466 6.87 -7.21 7.58
C LEU A 466 7.73 -6.75 8.77
N LEU A 467 8.07 -5.46 8.83
CA LEU A 467 8.81 -4.91 9.99
C LEU A 467 7.93 -4.89 11.25
N GLY A 468 6.64 -4.61 11.12
CA GLY A 468 5.69 -4.71 12.22
C GLY A 468 5.61 -6.14 12.76
N ASP A 469 5.47 -7.13 11.87
CA ASP A 469 5.40 -8.54 12.24
C ASP A 469 6.71 -9.03 12.90
N ALA A 470 7.86 -8.62 12.37
CA ALA A 470 9.17 -8.97 12.92
C ALA A 470 9.38 -8.41 14.33
N LEU A 471 8.97 -7.15 14.56
CA LEU A 471 9.05 -6.55 15.88
C LEU A 471 8.10 -7.23 16.88
N GLU A 472 6.91 -7.67 16.45
CA GLU A 472 6.02 -8.47 17.32
C GLU A 472 6.64 -9.82 17.69
N ARG A 473 7.27 -10.52 16.75
CA ARG A 473 8.01 -11.77 17.04
C ARG A 473 9.15 -11.54 18.04
N VAL A 474 9.92 -10.45 17.87
CA VAL A 474 10.97 -10.07 18.85
C VAL A 474 10.37 -9.79 20.24
N LEU A 475 9.16 -9.25 20.32
CA LEU A 475 8.46 -9.06 21.59
C LEU A 475 7.89 -10.36 22.18
N GLU A 476 7.76 -11.43 21.38
CA GLU A 476 7.32 -12.76 21.81
C GLU A 476 8.47 -13.64 22.30
N GLU A 477 9.73 -13.28 22.00
CA GLU A 477 10.93 -13.98 22.47
C GLU A 477 11.04 -13.96 24.00
N ALA A 478 10.54 -15.02 24.63
CA ALA A 478 10.51 -15.18 26.08
C ALA A 478 11.90 -15.11 26.73
N THR A 479 12.93 -15.63 26.04
CA THR A 479 14.34 -15.63 26.49
C THR A 479 15.18 -14.53 25.85
N GLY A 480 14.56 -13.58 25.13
CA GLY A 480 15.27 -12.52 24.44
C GLY A 480 15.99 -11.53 25.37
N ASP A 481 16.87 -10.71 24.80
CA ASP A 481 17.53 -9.62 25.53
C ASP A 481 16.51 -8.50 25.89
N ALA A 482 16.59 -7.99 27.13
CA ALA A 482 15.65 -6.98 27.61
C ALA A 482 15.81 -5.63 26.89
N GLY A 483 17.03 -5.27 26.49
CA GLY A 483 17.31 -4.07 25.71
C GLY A 483 16.72 -4.16 24.31
N VAL A 484 16.83 -5.32 23.67
CA VAL A 484 16.19 -5.60 22.37
C VAL A 484 14.66 -5.50 22.46
N ARG A 485 14.03 -6.16 23.45
CA ARG A 485 12.57 -6.07 23.65
C ARG A 485 12.12 -4.63 23.92
N ARG A 486 12.87 -3.89 24.74
CA ARG A 486 12.57 -2.48 25.03
C ARG A 486 12.58 -1.65 23.75
N GLU A 487 13.62 -1.76 22.93
CA GLU A 487 13.69 -0.99 21.69
C GLU A 487 12.65 -1.45 20.68
N ALA A 488 12.35 -2.76 20.60
CA ALA A 488 11.27 -3.28 19.76
C ALA A 488 9.91 -2.70 20.16
N ALA A 489 9.60 -2.60 21.46
CA ALA A 489 8.35 -2.00 21.94
C ALA A 489 8.23 -0.53 21.53
N LEU A 490 9.31 0.26 21.69
CA LEU A 490 9.34 1.66 21.25
C LEU A 490 9.12 1.79 19.74
N SER A 491 9.71 0.90 18.97
CA SER A 491 9.60 0.86 17.51
C SER A 491 8.22 0.40 17.04
N VAL A 492 7.59 -0.57 17.70
CA VAL A 492 6.19 -0.93 17.45
C VAL A 492 5.30 0.29 17.66
N GLY A 493 5.51 1.06 18.73
CA GLY A 493 4.77 2.30 18.96
C GLY A 493 4.92 3.30 17.80
N ALA A 494 6.16 3.60 17.40
CA ALA A 494 6.42 4.55 16.31
C ALA A 494 5.90 4.05 14.95
N LEU A 495 6.10 2.77 14.64
CA LEU A 495 5.64 2.13 13.42
C LEU A 495 4.10 2.11 13.35
N SER A 496 3.43 1.84 14.47
CA SER A 496 1.95 1.91 14.55
C SER A 496 1.45 3.30 14.16
N LYS A 497 2.13 4.37 14.57
CA LYS A 497 1.78 5.73 14.17
C LYS A 497 1.98 5.96 12.66
N ALA A 498 3.08 5.47 12.10
CA ALA A 498 3.33 5.56 10.65
C ALA A 498 2.29 4.76 9.84
N LEU A 499 1.77 3.66 10.39
CA LEU A 499 0.74 2.81 9.78
C LEU A 499 -0.70 3.29 10.01
N GLU A 500 -0.94 4.28 10.87
CA GLU A 500 -2.29 4.70 11.26
C GLU A 500 -3.18 5.06 10.05
N VAL A 501 -2.63 5.78 9.09
CA VAL A 501 -3.33 6.20 7.86
C VAL A 501 -3.34 5.11 6.79
N PRO A 502 -2.19 4.52 6.38
CA PRO A 502 -2.18 3.56 5.28
C PRO A 502 -2.76 2.20 5.65
N GLU A 503 -2.67 1.77 6.92
CA GLU A 503 -3.02 0.42 7.40
C GLU A 503 -3.65 0.45 8.82
N PRO A 504 -4.81 1.11 9.00
CA PRO A 504 -5.39 1.40 10.31
C PRO A 504 -5.68 0.13 11.14
N GLY A 505 -6.09 -0.96 10.49
CA GLY A 505 -6.34 -2.24 11.15
C GLY A 505 -5.07 -2.84 11.74
N ARG A 506 -3.96 -2.82 10.99
CA ARG A 506 -2.67 -3.32 11.46
C ARG A 506 -2.07 -2.42 12.53
N SER A 507 -2.15 -1.10 12.35
CA SER A 507 -1.77 -0.12 13.38
C SER A 507 -2.49 -0.41 14.71
N LYS A 508 -3.81 -0.60 14.67
CA LYS A 508 -4.58 -0.96 15.86
C LYS A 508 -4.12 -2.29 16.49
N ALA A 509 -3.94 -3.33 15.68
CA ALA A 509 -3.53 -4.65 16.17
C ALA A 509 -2.16 -4.61 16.88
N LEU A 510 -1.19 -3.86 16.32
CA LEU A 510 0.14 -3.67 16.92
C LEU A 510 0.06 -3.01 18.29
N VAL A 511 -0.75 -1.95 18.43
CA VAL A 511 -0.91 -1.27 19.72
C VAL A 511 -1.66 -2.15 20.72
N GLU A 512 -2.69 -2.88 20.30
CA GLU A 512 -3.38 -3.85 21.17
C GLU A 512 -2.45 -4.96 21.65
N GLY A 513 -1.60 -5.48 20.76
CA GLY A 513 -0.55 -6.45 21.10
C GLY A 513 0.43 -5.89 22.12
N LEU A 514 0.85 -4.64 21.96
CA LEU A 514 1.70 -3.94 22.93
C LEU A 514 0.98 -3.76 24.28
N VAL A 515 -0.28 -3.34 24.29
CA VAL A 515 -1.08 -3.18 25.53
C VAL A 515 -1.18 -4.50 26.28
N ARG A 516 -1.47 -5.62 25.59
CA ARG A 516 -1.56 -6.95 26.22
C ARG A 516 -0.25 -7.31 26.93
N ARG A 517 0.90 -7.11 26.28
CA ARG A 517 2.23 -7.38 26.84
C ARG A 517 2.55 -6.51 28.06
N CYS A 518 2.23 -5.22 27.96
CA CYS A 518 2.38 -4.28 29.07
C CYS A 518 1.54 -4.67 30.29
N ARG A 519 0.30 -5.14 30.09
CA ARG A 519 -0.56 -5.63 31.18
C ARG A 519 -0.09 -6.97 31.77
N ALA A 520 0.49 -7.83 30.93
CA ALA A 520 1.07 -9.09 31.36
C ALA A 520 2.39 -8.93 32.14
N GLY A 521 2.96 -7.72 32.21
CA GLY A 521 4.22 -7.45 32.88
C GLY A 521 5.46 -7.96 32.11
N SER A 522 5.31 -8.31 30.84
CA SER A 522 6.43 -8.78 29.99
C SER A 522 7.34 -7.64 29.51
N LEU A 523 6.92 -6.40 29.72
CA LEU A 523 7.65 -5.17 29.40
C LEU A 523 7.64 -4.24 30.61
N GLU A 524 8.73 -3.51 30.80
CA GLU A 524 8.83 -2.49 31.85
C GLU A 524 7.79 -1.38 31.64
N THR A 525 7.16 -0.92 32.72
CA THR A 525 6.12 0.12 32.69
C THR A 525 6.56 1.38 31.96
N MET A 526 7.81 1.82 32.16
CA MET A 526 8.36 3.01 31.48
C MET A 526 8.46 2.80 29.97
N ALA A 527 8.92 1.62 29.52
CA ALA A 527 8.99 1.29 28.10
C ALA A 527 7.59 1.25 27.46
N CYS A 528 6.61 0.72 28.20
CA CYS A 528 5.21 0.71 27.78
C CYS A 528 4.66 2.13 27.58
N LEU A 529 4.85 3.03 28.55
CA LEU A 529 4.35 4.41 28.44
C LEU A 529 5.04 5.18 27.31
N ASP A 530 6.34 5.01 27.13
CA ASP A 530 7.07 5.62 26.01
C ASP A 530 6.56 5.09 24.66
N ALA A 531 6.30 3.79 24.56
CA ALA A 531 5.77 3.17 23.34
C ALA A 531 4.33 3.63 23.04
N MET A 532 3.45 3.74 24.05
CA MET A 532 2.10 4.32 23.88
C MET A 532 2.16 5.78 23.43
N GLY A 533 3.08 6.57 23.99
CA GLY A 533 3.27 7.97 23.60
C GLY A 533 3.78 8.13 22.16
N ARG A 534 4.53 7.16 21.64
CA ARG A 534 4.95 7.11 20.23
C ARG A 534 3.81 6.68 19.30
N ALA A 535 2.99 5.71 19.74
CA ALA A 535 1.81 5.27 18.99
C ALA A 535 0.77 6.37 18.88
N GLY A 536 0.53 7.12 19.97
CA GLY A 536 -0.50 8.18 20.01
C GLY A 536 -1.92 7.65 19.75
N ALA A 537 -2.15 6.34 19.93
CA ALA A 537 -3.40 5.68 19.58
C ALA A 537 -4.37 5.64 20.77
N PRO A 538 -5.67 5.96 20.58
CA PRO A 538 -6.68 5.93 21.65
C PRO A 538 -6.82 4.58 22.36
N VAL A 539 -6.51 3.47 21.68
CA VAL A 539 -6.61 2.11 22.26
C VAL A 539 -5.68 1.89 23.47
N GLY A 540 -4.58 2.65 23.58
CA GLY A 540 -3.68 2.61 24.73
C GLY A 540 -4.15 3.44 25.93
N LEU A 541 -5.23 4.22 25.79
CA LEU A 541 -5.63 5.25 26.77
C LEU A 541 -5.93 4.67 28.15
N ASP A 542 -6.58 3.51 28.24
CA ASP A 542 -6.93 2.92 29.54
C ASP A 542 -5.70 2.48 30.33
N PHE A 543 -4.65 2.01 29.64
CA PHE A 543 -3.36 1.71 30.27
C PHE A 543 -2.65 2.99 30.72
N VAL A 544 -2.70 4.06 29.91
CA VAL A 544 -2.11 5.36 30.32
C VAL A 544 -2.87 5.95 31.51
N LYS A 545 -4.20 5.86 31.54
CA LYS A 545 -5.04 6.30 32.66
C LYS A 545 -4.69 5.62 33.97
N SER A 546 -4.48 4.30 33.98
CA SER A 546 -4.08 3.60 35.21
C SER A 546 -2.70 4.05 35.70
N ALA A 547 -1.78 4.38 34.80
CA ALA A 547 -0.47 4.89 35.16
C ALA A 547 -0.49 6.34 35.72
N LEU A 548 -1.53 7.14 35.44
CA LEU A 548 -1.69 8.48 36.02
C LEU A 548 -1.97 8.47 37.52
N VAL A 549 -2.39 7.35 38.10
CA VAL A 549 -2.62 7.22 39.55
C VAL A 549 -1.53 6.39 40.25
N HIS A 550 -0.43 6.11 39.55
CA HIS A 550 0.69 5.35 40.10
C HIS A 550 1.36 6.10 41.29
N PRO A 551 1.81 5.42 42.36
CA PRO A 551 2.46 6.06 43.50
C PRO A 551 3.71 6.86 43.11
N GLU A 552 4.49 6.34 42.16
CA GLU A 552 5.72 6.99 41.70
C GLU A 552 5.45 8.14 40.73
N ALA A 553 6.02 9.31 41.04
CA ALA A 553 5.89 10.50 40.20
C ALA A 553 6.56 10.37 38.82
N ASP A 554 7.53 9.47 38.65
CA ASP A 554 8.17 9.19 37.35
C ASP A 554 7.23 8.49 36.39
N VAL A 555 6.50 7.47 36.87
CA VAL A 555 5.50 6.76 36.09
C VAL A 555 4.34 7.68 35.70
N ARG A 556 3.81 8.48 36.65
CA ARG A 556 2.78 9.48 36.34
C ARG A 556 3.26 10.49 35.31
N GLY A 557 4.49 11.00 35.46
CA GLY A 557 5.08 11.93 34.50
C GLY A 557 5.28 11.33 33.10
N ALA A 558 5.63 10.04 33.00
CA ALA A 558 5.69 9.34 31.72
C ALA A 558 4.30 9.15 31.09
N ALA A 559 3.29 8.83 31.89
CA ALA A 559 1.90 8.75 31.44
C ALA A 559 1.39 10.11 30.93
N THR A 560 1.68 11.21 31.64
CA THR A 560 1.37 12.57 31.17
C THR A 560 2.02 12.89 29.83
N LYS A 561 3.28 12.49 29.62
CA LYS A 561 3.97 12.66 28.33
C LYS A 561 3.33 11.82 27.22
N ALA A 562 2.81 10.64 27.54
CA ALA A 562 2.14 9.79 26.56
C ALA A 562 0.80 10.39 26.10
N LEU A 563 0.00 10.94 27.02
CA LEU A 563 -1.28 11.60 26.71
C LEU A 563 -1.16 12.69 25.65
N ARG A 564 -0.03 13.41 25.65
CA ARG A 564 0.29 14.48 24.69
C ARG A 564 0.01 14.08 23.23
N SER A 565 0.36 12.86 22.85
CA SER A 565 0.24 12.35 21.48
C SER A 565 -1.11 11.68 21.19
N ILE A 566 -1.94 11.42 22.21
CA ILE A 566 -3.24 10.75 22.05
C ILE A 566 -4.32 11.82 21.80
N PRO A 567 -5.08 11.75 20.69
CA PRO A 567 -6.11 12.73 20.38
C PRO A 567 -7.38 12.53 21.22
N GLY A 568 -8.14 13.63 21.41
CA GLY A 568 -9.51 13.59 21.93
C GLY A 568 -9.75 14.45 23.17
N ALA A 569 -10.96 15.02 23.28
CA ALA A 569 -11.36 15.91 24.36
C ALA A 569 -11.27 15.27 25.77
N ALA A 570 -11.52 13.96 25.86
CA ALA A 570 -11.33 13.23 27.13
C ALA A 570 -9.86 13.21 27.58
N VAL A 571 -8.90 13.23 26.64
CA VAL A 571 -7.47 13.33 26.95
C VAL A 571 -7.10 14.76 27.36
N ASP A 572 -7.73 15.76 26.74
CA ASP A 572 -7.55 17.16 27.12
C ASP A 572 -7.94 17.40 28.58
N ALA A 573 -9.12 16.89 28.97
CA ALA A 573 -9.60 16.96 30.35
C ALA A 573 -8.66 16.25 31.34
N LEU A 574 -8.06 15.12 30.95
CA LEU A 574 -7.06 14.44 31.78
C LEU A 574 -5.78 15.28 31.96
N LEU A 575 -5.31 15.95 30.90
CA LEU A 575 -4.16 16.83 31.00
C LEU A 575 -4.44 18.04 31.89
N ASP A 576 -5.65 18.61 31.82
CA ASP A 576 -6.09 19.69 32.70
C ASP A 576 -6.14 19.23 34.16
N GLN A 577 -6.71 18.05 34.41
CA GLN A 577 -6.74 17.45 35.74
C GLN A 577 -5.33 17.23 36.30
N VAL A 578 -4.42 16.65 35.51
CA VAL A 578 -3.03 16.44 35.95
C VAL A 578 -2.33 17.78 36.23
N MET A 579 -2.55 18.80 35.39
CA MET A 579 -1.99 20.14 35.59
C MET A 579 -2.48 20.78 36.89
N LEU A 580 -3.74 20.57 37.28
CA LEU A 580 -4.34 21.20 38.45
C LEU A 580 -4.08 20.41 39.74
N ASP A 581 -4.13 19.07 39.67
CA ASP A 581 -4.33 18.23 40.86
C ASP A 581 -3.17 17.28 41.18
N ASP A 582 -2.21 17.02 40.27
CA ASP A 582 -1.13 16.05 40.59
C ASP A 582 -0.29 16.56 41.77
N PRO A 583 0.01 15.72 42.78
CA PRO A 583 0.76 16.18 43.96
C PRO A 583 2.18 16.65 43.63
N SER A 584 2.79 16.15 42.56
CA SER A 584 4.14 16.51 42.14
C SER A 584 4.14 17.73 41.21
N ALA A 585 4.78 18.81 41.65
CA ALA A 585 4.98 20.00 40.82
C ALA A 585 5.70 19.70 39.50
N ARG A 586 6.56 18.66 39.47
CA ARG A 586 7.23 18.23 38.24
C ARG A 586 6.25 17.63 37.24
N VAL A 587 5.28 16.84 37.71
CA VAL A 587 4.26 16.22 36.85
C VAL A 587 3.28 17.27 36.35
N ARG A 588 2.86 18.22 37.20
CA ARG A 588 2.05 19.37 36.76
C ARG A 588 2.74 20.19 35.67
N ALA A 589 4.05 20.46 35.80
CA ALA A 589 4.83 21.13 34.74
C ALA A 589 4.91 20.30 33.43
N LEU A 590 4.96 18.97 33.51
CA LEU A 590 4.90 18.11 32.33
C LEU A 590 3.54 18.17 31.64
N ALA A 591 2.45 18.31 32.39
CA ALA A 591 1.11 18.52 31.84
C ALA A 591 1.03 19.84 31.07
N VAL A 592 1.55 20.94 31.62
CA VAL A 592 1.64 22.24 30.90
C VAL A 592 2.42 22.09 29.59
N LYS A 593 3.55 21.38 29.61
CA LYS A 593 4.35 21.10 28.41
C LYS A 593 3.65 20.18 27.41
N ALA A 594 2.80 19.26 27.88
CA ALA A 594 1.97 18.45 26.99
C ALA A 594 0.88 19.29 26.34
N ILE A 595 0.19 20.14 27.13
CA ILE A 595 -0.83 21.10 26.66
C ILE A 595 -0.26 22.06 25.61
N SER A 596 1.01 22.47 25.73
CA SER A 596 1.64 23.35 24.74
C SER A 596 1.75 22.77 23.32
N GLN A 597 1.46 21.47 23.15
CA GLN A 597 1.46 20.78 21.86
C GLN A 597 0.05 20.44 21.38
N ARG A 598 -0.98 21.04 22.00
CA ARG A 598 -2.40 20.78 21.74
C ARG A 598 -3.12 22.05 21.33
N VAL A 599 -4.42 21.91 21.02
CA VAL A 599 -5.29 23.04 20.70
C VAL A 599 -5.51 23.86 21.97
N ALA A 600 -4.85 25.02 22.05
CA ALA A 600 -4.74 25.80 23.28
C ALA A 600 -6.09 26.29 23.83
N SER A 601 -7.03 26.66 22.96
CA SER A 601 -8.35 27.16 23.36
C SER A 601 -9.11 26.22 24.30
N ALA A 602 -8.95 24.90 24.15
CA ALA A 602 -9.57 23.90 25.01
C ALA A 602 -9.11 23.97 26.48
N HIS A 603 -7.93 24.54 26.73
CA HIS A 603 -7.26 24.51 28.04
C HIS A 603 -7.24 25.88 28.75
N MET A 604 -7.76 26.94 28.13
CA MET A 604 -7.60 28.31 28.62
C MET A 604 -8.19 28.54 30.02
N GLU A 605 -9.33 27.92 30.32
CA GLU A 605 -9.94 28.01 31.65
C GLU A 605 -9.07 27.32 32.72
N ALA A 606 -8.56 26.12 32.40
CA ALA A 606 -7.69 25.37 33.30
C ALA A 606 -6.36 26.11 33.52
N LEU A 607 -5.77 26.71 32.48
CA LEU A 607 -4.56 27.52 32.58
C LEU A 607 -4.76 28.75 33.47
N ALA A 608 -5.91 29.44 33.33
CA ALA A 608 -6.25 30.57 34.19
C ALA A 608 -6.44 30.14 35.65
N ARG A 609 -7.07 28.98 35.90
CA ARG A 609 -7.21 28.40 37.24
C ARG A 609 -5.84 28.01 37.83
N ALA A 610 -4.97 27.41 37.04
CA ALA A 610 -3.62 27.04 37.45
C ALA A 610 -2.82 28.26 37.91
N LEU A 611 -2.85 29.39 37.19
CA LEU A 611 -2.16 30.62 37.61
C LEU A 611 -2.59 31.13 38.99
N ARG A 612 -3.89 31.02 39.33
CA ARG A 612 -4.43 31.51 40.60
C ARG A 612 -4.11 30.60 41.79
N ALA A 613 -4.11 29.28 41.57
CA ALA A 613 -4.03 28.29 42.64
C ALA A 613 -2.64 27.66 42.80
N GLU A 614 -1.79 27.69 41.77
CA GLU A 614 -0.51 27.00 41.76
C GLU A 614 0.48 27.64 42.73
N ARG A 615 1.05 26.82 43.61
CA ARG A 615 2.01 27.25 44.63
C ARG A 615 3.45 27.26 44.12
N SER A 616 3.78 26.36 43.19
CA SER A 616 5.10 26.20 42.62
C SER A 616 5.44 27.32 41.63
N GLU A 617 6.43 28.15 41.97
CA GLU A 617 7.00 29.16 41.06
C GLU A 617 7.37 28.53 39.70
N ARG A 618 7.97 27.34 39.71
CA ARG A 618 8.40 26.65 38.49
C ARG A 618 7.22 26.33 37.56
N VAL A 619 6.10 25.88 38.11
CA VAL A 619 4.92 25.54 37.30
C VAL A 619 4.27 26.81 36.75
N ARG A 620 4.15 27.87 37.58
CA ARG A 620 3.65 29.18 37.10
C ARG A 620 4.51 29.73 35.97
N ILE A 621 5.84 29.62 36.04
CA ILE A 621 6.75 30.00 34.94
C ILE A 621 6.41 29.24 33.64
N GLU A 622 6.19 27.93 33.70
CA GLU A 622 5.84 27.15 32.50
C GLU A 622 4.48 27.57 31.91
N VAL A 623 3.48 27.85 32.77
CA VAL A 623 2.17 28.35 32.32
C VAL A 623 2.32 29.72 31.66
N VAL A 624 3.07 30.64 32.27
CA VAL A 624 3.35 31.97 31.70
C VAL A 624 4.11 31.88 30.37
N ARG A 625 5.08 30.97 30.24
CA ARG A 625 5.76 30.72 28.96
C ARG A 625 4.78 30.26 27.90
N LEU A 626 3.92 29.29 28.21
CA LEU A 626 2.90 28.81 27.28
C LEU A 626 1.99 29.96 26.83
N LEU A 627 1.45 30.73 27.76
CA LEU A 627 0.65 31.92 27.45
C LEU A 627 1.44 32.91 26.57
N GLY A 628 2.72 33.15 26.84
CA GLY A 628 3.59 33.96 25.98
C GLY A 628 3.59 33.52 24.51
N HIS A 629 3.62 32.21 24.25
CA HIS A 629 3.57 31.66 22.89
C HIS A 629 2.19 31.80 22.24
N LEU A 630 1.12 31.84 23.05
CA LEU A 630 -0.27 31.91 22.60
C LEU A 630 -0.81 33.35 22.46
N ARG A 631 -0.05 34.36 22.90
CA ARG A 631 -0.54 35.75 23.05
C ARG A 631 -1.13 36.37 21.80
N THR A 632 -0.67 35.95 20.61
CA THR A 632 -1.12 36.49 19.31
C THR A 632 -2.32 35.73 18.73
N VAL A 633 -2.61 34.54 19.23
CA VAL A 633 -3.62 33.63 18.67
C VAL A 633 -4.81 33.40 19.61
N GLU A 634 -4.63 33.58 20.92
CA GLU A 634 -5.66 33.37 21.93
C GLU A 634 -5.95 34.68 22.69
N PRO A 635 -7.06 35.38 22.40
CA PRO A 635 -7.37 36.71 22.97
C PRO A 635 -7.31 36.81 24.52
N PRO A 636 -7.76 35.81 25.32
CA PRO A 636 -7.73 35.91 26.78
C PRO A 636 -6.31 35.98 27.37
N THR A 637 -5.31 35.53 26.61
CA THR A 637 -3.92 35.37 27.05
C THR A 637 -3.27 36.69 27.47
N MET A 638 -3.55 37.78 26.75
CA MET A 638 -2.99 39.11 27.07
C MET A 638 -3.49 39.63 28.42
N ALA A 639 -4.76 39.39 28.74
CA ALA A 639 -5.34 39.78 30.02
C ALA A 639 -4.72 38.98 31.18
N LEU A 640 -4.55 37.67 30.98
CA LEU A 640 -3.90 36.80 31.96
C LEU A 640 -2.43 37.19 32.21
N LEU A 641 -1.66 37.48 31.15
CA LEU A 641 -0.27 37.91 31.28
C LEU A 641 -0.15 39.25 32.04
N ARG A 642 -1.04 40.21 31.77
CA ARG A 642 -1.06 41.49 32.51
C ARG A 642 -1.39 41.31 33.98
N ASP A 643 -2.40 40.49 34.28
CA ASP A 643 -2.76 40.17 35.67
C ASP A 643 -1.57 39.55 36.41
N VAL A 644 -0.90 38.57 35.80
CA VAL A 644 0.30 37.94 36.37
C VAL A 644 1.44 38.94 36.55
N ALA A 645 1.70 39.82 35.59
CA ALA A 645 2.77 40.81 35.66
C ALA A 645 2.62 41.77 36.85
N VAL A 646 1.38 42.07 37.25
CA VAL A 646 1.07 42.96 38.38
C VAL A 646 0.95 42.18 39.69
N ASN A 647 0.25 41.04 39.68
CA ASN A 647 -0.31 40.43 40.89
C ASN A 647 0.38 39.11 41.33
N ASP A 648 1.26 38.48 40.54
CA ASP A 648 1.89 37.23 40.97
C ASP A 648 2.81 37.45 42.18
N GLY A 649 2.79 36.53 43.15
CA GLY A 649 3.63 36.62 44.35
C GLY A 649 5.14 36.55 44.08
N SER A 650 5.58 35.96 42.96
CA SER A 650 7.00 35.86 42.60
C SER A 650 7.44 36.99 41.66
N ALA A 651 8.48 37.73 42.06
CA ALA A 651 9.09 38.76 41.23
C ALA A 651 9.62 38.20 39.88
N LYS A 652 10.09 36.94 39.87
CA LYS A 652 10.57 36.29 38.64
C LYS A 652 9.42 36.01 37.66
N VAL A 653 8.29 35.56 38.18
CA VAL A 653 7.09 35.28 37.36
C VAL A 653 6.53 36.59 36.80
N ARG A 654 6.45 37.63 37.63
CA ARG A 654 6.05 38.98 37.20
C ARG A 654 6.95 39.52 36.08
N ALA A 655 8.27 39.47 36.28
CA ALA A 655 9.25 39.94 35.30
C ALA A 655 9.16 39.18 33.97
N LEU A 656 8.97 37.85 34.02
CA LEU A 656 8.76 37.05 32.82
C LEU A 656 7.48 37.48 32.08
N ALA A 657 6.37 37.66 32.78
CA ALA A 657 5.10 38.08 32.17
C ALA A 657 5.21 39.48 31.53
N ALA A 658 5.84 40.44 32.22
CA ALA A 658 6.12 41.78 31.67
C ALA A 658 6.98 41.72 30.40
N SER A 659 8.06 40.93 30.41
CA SER A 659 8.92 40.73 29.23
C SER A 659 8.18 40.16 28.02
N LEU A 660 7.17 39.31 28.26
CA LEU A 660 6.31 38.74 27.21
C LEU A 660 5.23 39.71 26.73
N LEU A 661 4.96 40.80 27.47
CA LEU A 661 4.11 41.90 27.03
C LEU A 661 4.91 42.97 26.29
N GLY A 662 6.24 42.95 26.40
CA GLY A 662 7.14 43.98 25.86
C GLY A 662 7.29 45.18 26.79
N GLU A 663 7.06 44.98 28.10
CA GLU A 663 7.12 45.98 29.17
C GLU A 663 8.40 45.85 30.01
#